data_AF-A0A2E8F0K3-F1
#
_entry.id   AF-A0A2E8F0K3-F1
#
_cell.length_a   1.000
_cell.length_b   1.000
_cell.length_c   1.000
_cell.angle_alpha   90.00
_cell.angle_beta   90.00
_cell.angle_gamma   90.00
#
_symmetry.space_group_name_H-M   'P 1'
#
loop_
_entity.id
_entity.type
_entity.pdbx_description
1 polymer ?
#
loop_
_entity_poly.entity_id
_entity_poly.type
_entity_poly.pdbx_seq_one_letter_code
_entity_poly.pdbx_strand_id
1 'polypeptide(L)'
;MPIFRIVLPVLLFFGLVFLACQGETGQDPAATQGKDPNNNPATISSGTSIPAPSVAPSSTASPTNSGVRRDKSQAAGPVSATTQRPLPTPNPNNTPWVKERLDAVVGLYGLSEEGAALVGSLDLRQTRGDPGFFGSYGFNSWAGVGEAKPIGVMHELGHSYWGGFPIEGSPELSWERPSSQELSPALQSYHADVLAFMAQPPDGFEILRQRLRNLPKLSSANPEPLIHNLEADMVYNTGGDLALVPPILRRYWSRFLMPGSFGSWENAVGWFRGLSRDDRSMAGKFLGFEHLDLRSYNVTGGPDLDSVSLEDYREILVREEKQRLFDLADQFDLLIGDAQKEENFGFWRGYLRDKVDLHRRHPDYMASLELERAATLAEALEFTVDLVRRSPVDQASRLRRELSNQPILINFLPALENETLLLLFADSAPLPEGPTLQATASFVDRLNRFGRVVDQVIEAGRRNRLQGAAELVGFLEGTGYAPEEDIKLFFELFGDSHRGTATGILRILDKDSFRRSIEVAPFHLRSLLTADELLPKLNIVPSAGLDELALGIAILVEEPSGNFIVDEPYLLAMYRVVADRTLENPGEMAGILGQESFSMEGFIMAQPAAAVTAMRSDMEAALTIVGHSDAVISPPARIMYRLIHADPDLASDMMVALDEQGDTGLMVESLAYFAYDDERSKLLSGLADALGQDGKLLQALLKEQGAEWLTQRLGEAFSLHGGDGPEDFRSRYRSTLDAAVATLEDADEQEELRRVIETAAGNKSGR
;
A
#
# COMPACT_ATOMS: atom_id res chain seq x y z
N MET A 1 28.81 10.96 25.93
CA MET A 1 28.53 12.42 25.84
C MET A 1 29.86 13.17 25.63
N PRO A 2 29.91 14.30 24.89
CA PRO A 2 28.82 15.25 24.63
C PRO A 2 28.32 15.27 23.18
N ILE A 3 27.00 15.22 22.96
CA ILE A 3 26.07 16.36 22.70
C ILE A 3 26.28 16.95 21.31
N PHE A 4 25.57 16.43 20.31
CA PHE A 4 25.04 17.13 19.11
C PHE A 4 24.24 16.12 18.28
N ARG A 5 22.97 15.89 18.63
CA ARG A 5 21.95 15.24 17.78
C ARG A 5 20.56 15.44 18.41
N ILE A 6 20.19 16.70 18.55
CA ILE A 6 18.82 17.17 18.76
C ILE A 6 18.71 18.39 17.84
N VAL A 7 17.61 18.50 17.10
CA VAL A 7 17.35 19.45 15.99
C VAL A 7 17.75 18.92 14.60
N LEU A 8 17.09 17.86 14.14
CA LEU A 8 16.71 17.73 12.72
C LEU A 8 15.52 16.75 12.44
N PRO A 9 14.29 16.95 12.98
CA PRO A 9 13.11 16.20 12.49
C PRO A 9 12.11 17.05 11.68
N VAL A 10 12.41 18.30 11.32
CA VAL A 10 11.42 19.20 10.67
C VAL A 10 11.68 19.45 9.18
N LEU A 11 12.79 18.96 8.62
CA LEU A 11 13.10 19.08 7.18
C LEU A 11 12.86 17.79 6.39
N LEU A 12 12.51 16.68 7.07
CA LEU A 12 12.16 15.39 6.45
C LEU A 12 10.69 15.32 5.99
N PHE A 13 9.84 16.26 6.41
CA PHE A 13 8.41 16.29 6.09
C PHE A 13 8.11 16.59 4.61
N PHE A 14 9.07 17.15 3.85
CA PHE A 14 8.93 17.37 2.41
C PHE A 14 9.69 16.36 1.54
N GLY A 15 10.60 15.56 2.12
CA GLY A 15 11.35 14.54 1.38
C GLY A 15 10.61 13.21 1.24
N LEU A 16 9.75 12.86 2.21
CA LEU A 16 9.04 11.57 2.23
C LEU A 16 7.80 11.54 1.35
N VAL A 17 7.05 12.64 1.24
CA VAL A 17 5.94 12.78 0.26
C VAL A 17 6.45 12.67 -1.18
N PHE A 18 7.74 12.96 -1.42
CA PHE A 18 8.38 12.80 -2.72
C PHE A 18 8.85 11.37 -3.00
N LEU A 19 9.20 10.55 -1.99
CA LEU A 19 9.70 9.19 -2.24
C LEU A 19 8.60 8.16 -2.52
N ALA A 20 7.38 8.35 -2.01
CA ALA A 20 6.27 7.46 -2.34
C ALA A 20 5.78 7.63 -3.79
N CYS A 21 5.99 8.82 -4.39
CA CYS A 21 5.68 9.13 -5.78
C CYS A 21 6.90 9.12 -6.72
N GLN A 22 8.10 8.73 -6.26
CA GLN A 22 9.30 8.69 -7.09
C GLN A 22 9.96 7.30 -7.08
N GLY A 23 9.93 6.64 -8.24
CA GLY A 23 11.24 6.25 -8.79
C GLY A 23 12.08 7.53 -8.88
N GLU A 24 13.15 7.59 -8.09
CA GLU A 24 14.00 8.75 -7.84
C GLU A 24 14.24 9.60 -9.10
N THR A 25 13.88 10.89 -9.07
CA THR A 25 14.37 11.89 -10.04
C THR A 25 14.86 13.13 -9.31
N GLY A 26 16.11 13.51 -9.61
CA GLY A 26 16.90 14.48 -8.88
C GLY A 26 16.52 15.96 -9.08
N GLN A 27 17.00 16.79 -8.15
CA GLN A 27 16.79 18.23 -8.03
C GLN A 27 17.30 19.07 -9.23
N ASP A 28 16.58 20.14 -9.54
CA ASP A 28 16.93 21.19 -10.52
C ASP A 28 18.30 21.87 -10.24
N PRO A 29 19.12 22.17 -11.27
CA PRO A 29 20.35 22.91 -11.12
C PRO A 29 20.07 24.43 -11.08
N ALA A 30 20.25 25.03 -9.90
CA ALA A 30 20.37 26.48 -9.77
C ALA A 30 21.63 26.99 -10.51
N ALA A 31 21.41 27.80 -11.54
CA ALA A 31 22.44 28.50 -12.29
C ALA A 31 23.28 29.40 -11.37
N THR A 32 24.56 29.07 -11.24
CA THR A 32 25.60 29.97 -10.71
C THR A 32 26.18 30.77 -11.86
N GLN A 33 25.95 32.09 -11.88
CA GLN A 33 26.84 33.02 -12.59
C GLN A 33 27.25 34.18 -11.67
N GLY A 34 28.56 34.41 -11.67
CA GLY A 34 29.28 35.30 -10.78
C GLY A 34 29.19 36.79 -11.10
N LYS A 35 29.80 37.54 -10.18
CA LYS A 35 29.83 38.99 -9.99
C LYS A 35 30.59 39.80 -11.06
N ASP A 36 30.06 41.02 -11.28
CA ASP A 36 30.68 42.36 -11.45
C ASP A 36 31.42 42.75 -12.76
N PRO A 37 31.63 44.08 -13.06
CA PRO A 37 30.74 45.26 -12.94
C PRO A 37 30.87 46.28 -14.14
N ASN A 38 30.11 47.40 -14.09
CA ASN A 38 30.30 48.69 -14.81
C ASN A 38 30.09 48.80 -16.34
N ASN A 39 29.04 49.54 -16.75
CA ASN A 39 29.16 50.89 -17.34
C ASN A 39 27.81 51.42 -17.88
N ASN A 40 27.36 52.53 -17.31
CA ASN A 40 26.41 53.49 -17.90
C ASN A 40 27.24 54.56 -18.67
N PRO A 41 26.71 55.34 -19.65
CA PRO A 41 25.66 56.33 -19.34
C PRO A 41 24.69 56.78 -20.48
N ALA A 42 23.73 57.65 -20.06
CA ALA A 42 22.97 58.71 -20.76
C ALA A 42 21.49 58.42 -21.11
N THR A 43 20.50 58.80 -20.26
CA THR A 43 19.64 60.03 -20.26
C THR A 43 18.77 60.22 -21.52
N ILE A 44 17.43 60.44 -21.48
CA ILE A 44 16.68 61.61 -20.95
C ILE A 44 15.17 61.27 -20.70
N SER A 45 14.64 61.72 -19.52
CA SER A 45 13.32 62.35 -19.16
C SER A 45 12.08 62.22 -20.08
N SER A 46 10.79 62.13 -19.65
CA SER A 46 10.03 62.64 -18.47
C SER A 46 8.58 62.09 -18.48
N GLY A 47 7.91 61.98 -17.32
CA GLY A 47 6.43 61.91 -17.24
C GLY A 47 5.82 61.36 -15.93
N THR A 48 5.80 62.17 -14.88
CA THR A 48 5.06 62.09 -13.59
C THR A 48 3.51 61.99 -13.82
N SER A 49 2.57 61.50 -12.98
CA SER A 49 2.46 61.27 -11.52
C SER A 49 1.16 60.50 -11.19
N ILE A 50 1.19 59.70 -10.11
CA ILE A 50 0.13 59.07 -9.27
C ILE A 50 -0.55 60.19 -8.39
N PRO A 51 -1.79 60.12 -7.81
CA PRO A 51 -2.21 59.12 -6.79
C PRO A 51 -3.71 58.76 -6.57
N ALA A 52 -3.90 57.66 -5.82
CA ALA A 52 -5.13 57.21 -5.11
C ALA A 52 -5.44 58.08 -3.85
N PRO A 53 -6.68 58.09 -3.29
CA PRO A 53 -7.14 57.17 -2.20
C PRO A 53 -8.69 56.88 -2.21
N SER A 54 -9.25 55.76 -1.70
CA SER A 54 -9.58 55.27 -0.33
C SER A 54 -10.89 55.76 0.35
N VAL A 55 -11.69 54.79 0.84
CA VAL A 55 -12.71 54.74 1.95
C VAL A 55 -14.20 55.18 1.75
N ALA A 56 -15.11 54.30 2.25
CA ALA A 56 -16.59 54.27 2.30
C ALA A 56 -17.25 55.22 3.34
N PRO A 57 -18.51 55.06 3.86
CA PRO A 57 -19.75 54.35 3.46
C PRO A 57 -21.07 55.21 3.59
N SER A 58 -22.25 54.65 3.26
CA SER A 58 -23.50 54.66 4.10
C SER A 58 -24.85 54.68 3.34
N SER A 59 -25.78 53.92 3.92
CA SER A 59 -27.19 53.63 3.63
C SER A 59 -28.18 54.81 3.62
N THR A 60 -29.33 54.68 2.94
CA THR A 60 -30.70 54.65 3.55
C THR A 60 -31.87 54.62 2.54
N ALA A 61 -32.84 53.76 2.87
CA ALA A 61 -34.32 53.90 2.83
C ALA A 61 -35.14 53.99 1.52
N SER A 62 -36.07 53.04 1.41
CA SER A 62 -37.32 52.96 0.60
C SER A 62 -38.39 54.00 1.05
N PRO A 63 -39.66 54.12 0.52
CA PRO A 63 -40.66 53.02 0.36
C PRO A 63 -41.84 53.22 -0.66
N THR A 64 -42.83 52.30 -0.59
CA THR A 64 -44.29 52.37 -0.93
C THR A 64 -44.74 52.18 -2.41
N ASN A 65 -45.84 51.46 -2.79
CA ASN A 65 -47.00 50.94 -2.05
C ASN A 65 -47.92 49.96 -2.88
N SER A 66 -48.66 49.10 -2.15
CA SER A 66 -50.06 48.60 -2.35
C SER A 66 -50.47 47.45 -3.28
N GLY A 67 -51.15 46.43 -2.70
CA GLY A 67 -52.16 45.57 -3.37
C GLY A 67 -52.60 44.34 -2.54
N VAL A 68 -53.87 44.27 -2.11
CA VAL A 68 -54.44 43.37 -1.08
C VAL A 68 -55.25 42.19 -1.66
N ARG A 69 -55.16 40.97 -1.05
CA ARG A 69 -56.33 40.10 -0.69
C ARG A 69 -55.94 38.87 0.16
N ARG A 70 -56.68 38.64 1.26
CA ARG A 70 -56.64 37.46 2.15
C ARG A 70 -57.57 36.35 1.63
N ASP A 71 -57.21 35.07 1.78
CA ASP A 71 -57.81 34.19 2.81
C ASP A 71 -57.20 32.77 2.92
N LYS A 72 -57.07 32.34 4.19
CA LYS A 72 -57.12 30.99 4.81
C LYS A 72 -55.96 29.96 4.73
N SER A 73 -55.38 29.81 5.92
CA SER A 73 -54.56 28.76 6.55
C SER A 73 -54.58 27.32 6.01
N GLN A 74 -53.37 26.76 5.88
CA GLN A 74 -53.03 25.42 6.40
C GLN A 74 -51.53 25.40 6.74
N ALA A 75 -51.22 25.14 8.01
CA ALA A 75 -49.86 25.07 8.51
C ALA A 75 -49.22 23.72 8.11
N ALA A 76 -48.19 23.77 7.27
CA ALA A 76 -47.22 22.70 7.09
C ALA A 76 -45.95 23.13 7.83
N GLY A 77 -45.38 22.22 8.62
CA GLY A 77 -44.13 22.45 9.36
C GLY A 77 -42.97 22.79 8.42
N PRO A 78 -41.88 23.40 8.93
CA PRO A 78 -40.76 23.78 8.10
C PRO A 78 -40.09 22.52 7.56
N VAL A 79 -40.30 22.25 6.28
CA VAL A 79 -39.40 21.42 5.50
C VAL A 79 -38.06 22.15 5.54
N SER A 80 -37.08 21.57 6.22
CA SER A 80 -35.69 22.03 6.10
C SER A 80 -35.30 21.89 4.65
N ALA A 81 -35.27 23.01 3.94
CA ALA A 81 -34.67 23.10 2.63
C ALA A 81 -33.16 22.91 2.82
N THR A 82 -32.68 21.68 2.62
CA THR A 82 -31.28 21.43 2.32
C THR A 82 -30.95 22.28 1.10
N THR A 83 -30.21 23.36 1.32
CA THR A 83 -29.76 24.22 0.24
C THR A 83 -28.74 23.41 -0.54
N GLN A 84 -29.16 22.75 -1.62
CA GLN A 84 -28.25 22.07 -2.54
C GLN A 84 -27.23 23.10 -3.01
N ARG A 85 -25.97 22.94 -2.60
CA ARG A 85 -24.87 23.73 -3.14
C ARG A 85 -24.80 23.45 -4.65
N PRO A 86 -24.54 24.46 -5.49
CA PRO A 86 -24.33 24.21 -6.91
C PRO A 86 -23.15 23.24 -7.07
N LEU A 87 -23.29 22.28 -7.98
CA LEU A 87 -22.23 21.33 -8.31
C LEU A 87 -20.99 22.08 -8.83
N PRO A 88 -19.77 21.58 -8.56
CA PRO A 88 -18.55 22.12 -9.15
C PRO A 88 -18.66 22.22 -10.68
N THR A 89 -18.16 23.31 -11.25
CA THR A 89 -18.12 23.48 -12.70
C THR A 89 -16.94 22.69 -13.27
N PRO A 90 -17.09 21.98 -14.40
CA PRO A 90 -15.98 21.29 -15.04
C PRO A 90 -14.82 22.24 -15.35
N ASN A 91 -13.58 21.76 -15.19
CA ASN A 91 -12.41 22.59 -15.46
C ASN A 91 -12.35 22.89 -16.97
N PRO A 92 -12.38 24.17 -17.38
CA PRO A 92 -12.39 24.53 -18.79
C PRO A 92 -11.08 24.16 -19.51
N ASN A 93 -9.99 23.96 -18.79
CA ASN A 93 -8.68 23.61 -19.35
C ASN A 93 -8.52 22.10 -19.60
N ASN A 94 -9.45 21.26 -19.14
CA ASN A 94 -9.37 19.82 -19.37
C ASN A 94 -9.51 19.51 -20.87
N THR A 95 -8.48 18.89 -21.43
CA THR A 95 -8.45 18.46 -22.83
C THR A 95 -9.46 17.33 -23.08
N PRO A 96 -9.82 17.02 -24.34
CA PRO A 96 -10.68 15.86 -24.65
C PRO A 96 -10.14 14.55 -24.07
N TRP A 97 -8.83 14.30 -24.20
CA TRP A 97 -8.17 13.13 -23.62
C TRP A 97 -8.39 13.06 -22.10
N VAL A 98 -8.17 14.18 -21.39
CA VAL A 98 -8.36 14.25 -19.92
C VAL A 98 -9.81 13.95 -19.56
N LYS A 99 -10.77 14.59 -20.23
CA LYS A 99 -12.21 14.36 -20.00
C LYS A 99 -12.58 12.90 -20.13
N GLU A 100 -12.10 12.23 -21.18
CA GLU A 100 -12.37 10.81 -21.38
C GLU A 100 -11.76 9.93 -20.28
N ARG A 101 -10.66 10.33 -19.61
CA ARG A 101 -10.07 9.58 -18.49
C ARG A 101 -10.86 9.80 -17.20
N LEU A 102 -11.28 11.04 -16.96
CA LEU A 102 -12.17 11.39 -15.84
C LEU A 102 -13.50 10.63 -15.96
N ASP A 103 -14.09 10.57 -17.15
CA ASP A 103 -15.32 9.81 -17.41
C ASP A 103 -15.10 8.29 -17.22
N ALA A 104 -13.92 7.77 -17.60
CA ALA A 104 -13.59 6.36 -17.42
C ALA A 104 -13.50 5.98 -15.93
N VAL A 105 -12.81 6.76 -15.10
CA VAL A 105 -12.75 6.48 -13.65
C VAL A 105 -14.10 6.67 -12.97
N VAL A 106 -14.88 7.68 -13.36
CA VAL A 106 -16.26 7.85 -12.89
C VAL A 106 -17.10 6.60 -13.18
N GLY A 107 -17.00 6.06 -14.40
CA GLY A 107 -17.74 4.86 -14.82
C GLY A 107 -17.25 3.57 -14.14
N LEU A 108 -15.93 3.40 -13.97
CA LEU A 108 -15.35 2.20 -13.35
C LEU A 108 -15.70 2.09 -11.87
N TYR A 109 -15.68 3.22 -11.14
CA TYR A 109 -15.86 3.24 -9.69
C TYR A 109 -17.26 3.67 -9.24
N GLY A 110 -18.17 3.99 -10.18
CA GLY A 110 -19.55 4.34 -9.86
C GLY A 110 -19.68 5.53 -8.91
N LEU A 111 -18.92 6.60 -9.15
CA LEU A 111 -18.89 7.79 -8.29
C LEU A 111 -20.29 8.45 -8.21
N SER A 112 -20.57 9.11 -7.09
CA SER A 112 -21.83 9.87 -6.92
C SER A 112 -21.92 11.02 -7.94
N GLU A 113 -23.11 11.61 -8.13
CA GLU A 113 -23.26 12.81 -8.99
C GLU A 113 -22.34 13.95 -8.55
N GLU A 114 -22.20 14.14 -7.24
CA GLU A 114 -21.32 15.17 -6.69
C GLU A 114 -19.84 14.81 -6.85
N GLY A 115 -19.49 13.53 -6.63
CA GLY A 115 -18.13 13.02 -6.82
C GLY A 115 -17.68 13.14 -8.27
N ALA A 116 -18.53 12.76 -9.23
CA ALA A 116 -18.27 12.92 -10.66
C ALA A 116 -18.12 14.41 -11.04
N ALA A 117 -18.96 15.30 -10.52
CA ALA A 117 -18.82 16.73 -10.74
C ALA A 117 -17.51 17.29 -10.17
N LEU A 118 -17.10 16.83 -8.98
CA LEU A 118 -15.81 17.20 -8.41
C LEU A 118 -14.66 16.72 -9.31
N VAL A 119 -14.63 15.44 -9.67
CA VAL A 119 -13.57 14.88 -10.55
C VAL A 119 -13.48 15.67 -11.85
N GLY A 120 -14.63 16.02 -12.46
CA GLY A 120 -14.68 16.85 -13.66
C GLY A 120 -14.14 18.28 -13.48
N SER A 121 -14.10 18.79 -12.25
CA SER A 121 -13.61 20.13 -11.90
C SER A 121 -12.11 20.20 -11.58
N LEU A 122 -11.44 19.06 -11.41
CA LEU A 122 -10.01 18.99 -11.09
C LEU A 122 -9.15 19.35 -12.31
N ASP A 123 -7.98 19.95 -12.06
CA ASP A 123 -6.93 20.24 -13.06
C ASP A 123 -6.06 19.00 -13.26
N LEU A 124 -6.54 18.05 -14.06
CA LEU A 124 -5.77 16.87 -14.46
C LEU A 124 -5.06 17.16 -15.79
N ARG A 125 -3.77 16.85 -15.86
CA ARG A 125 -2.91 17.13 -17.03
C ARG A 125 -2.28 15.85 -17.53
N GLN A 126 -2.22 15.69 -18.85
CA GLN A 126 -1.42 14.64 -19.48
C GLN A 126 0.05 15.07 -19.52
N THR A 127 0.94 14.28 -18.92
CA THR A 127 2.38 14.51 -18.98
C THR A 127 2.96 13.84 -20.22
N ARG A 128 2.88 14.53 -21.37
CA ARG A 128 3.39 13.99 -22.65
C ARG A 128 4.90 13.83 -22.62
N GLY A 129 5.39 12.70 -23.16
CA GLY A 129 6.83 12.39 -23.20
C GLY A 129 7.36 11.72 -21.93
N ASP A 130 6.54 11.63 -20.87
CA ASP A 130 6.87 10.95 -19.62
C ASP A 130 5.72 10.01 -19.22
N PRO A 131 5.62 8.82 -19.83
CA PRO A 131 4.54 7.89 -19.54
C PRO A 131 4.60 7.34 -18.10
N GLY A 132 5.73 7.49 -17.41
CA GLY A 132 5.89 7.07 -16.02
C GLY A 132 5.41 8.10 -15.01
N PHE A 133 5.16 9.33 -15.44
CA PHE A 133 4.77 10.40 -14.53
C PHE A 133 3.38 10.18 -13.95
N PHE A 134 3.32 10.02 -12.64
CA PHE A 134 2.10 10.10 -11.84
C PHE A 134 2.46 10.98 -10.64
N GLY A 135 1.76 12.10 -10.49
CA GLY A 135 2.03 13.00 -9.38
C GLY A 135 0.95 14.05 -9.18
N SER A 136 0.62 14.29 -7.91
CA SER A 136 -0.40 15.24 -7.49
C SER A 136 0.18 16.27 -6.55
N TYR A 137 -0.29 17.50 -6.70
CA TYR A 137 0.10 18.63 -5.85
C TYR A 137 -1.05 19.04 -4.91
N GLY A 138 -2.03 18.15 -4.70
CA GLY A 138 -3.18 18.32 -3.81
C GLY A 138 -4.40 19.01 -4.45
N PHE A 139 -5.50 19.07 -3.69
CA PHE A 139 -6.85 19.50 -4.14
C PHE A 139 -6.94 20.86 -4.84
N ASN A 140 -6.14 21.85 -4.42
CA ASN A 140 -6.14 23.20 -5.03
C ASN A 140 -5.04 23.39 -6.08
N SER A 141 -4.44 22.29 -6.53
CA SER A 141 -3.38 22.28 -7.52
C SER A 141 -3.75 21.34 -8.67
N TRP A 142 -2.76 20.99 -9.48
CA TRP A 142 -2.93 20.07 -10.59
C TRP A 142 -2.42 18.67 -10.23
N ALA A 143 -2.93 17.68 -10.95
CA ALA A 143 -2.40 16.33 -10.98
C ALA A 143 -1.92 16.00 -12.40
N GLY A 144 -0.82 15.25 -12.51
CA GLY A 144 -0.23 14.84 -13.77
C GLY A 144 -0.29 13.33 -13.94
N VAL A 145 -0.64 12.88 -15.14
CA VAL A 145 -0.68 11.46 -15.50
C VAL A 145 -0.04 11.23 -16.87
N GLY A 146 0.88 10.27 -16.95
CA GLY A 146 1.63 9.94 -18.15
C GLY A 146 0.89 8.97 -19.08
N GLU A 147 0.06 8.09 -18.53
CA GLU A 147 -0.67 7.06 -19.27
C GLU A 147 -2.14 6.95 -18.88
N ALA A 148 -2.96 6.46 -19.80
CA ALA A 148 -4.35 6.05 -19.56
C ALA A 148 -4.45 4.72 -18.78
N LYS A 149 -3.89 4.68 -17.56
CA LYS A 149 -4.05 3.57 -16.59
C LYS A 149 -5.07 3.98 -15.51
N PRO A 150 -6.28 3.40 -15.48
CA PRO A 150 -7.34 3.82 -14.55
C PRO A 150 -6.93 3.85 -13.08
N ILE A 151 -6.16 2.85 -12.64
CA ILE A 151 -5.62 2.80 -11.28
C ILE A 151 -4.72 4.01 -10.96
N GLY A 152 -3.75 4.31 -11.82
CA GLY A 152 -2.84 5.44 -11.64
C GLY A 152 -3.55 6.78 -11.74
N VAL A 153 -4.52 6.92 -12.65
CA VAL A 153 -5.35 8.13 -12.73
C VAL A 153 -6.16 8.31 -11.45
N MET A 154 -6.80 7.25 -10.93
CA MET A 154 -7.59 7.34 -9.71
C MET A 154 -6.73 7.63 -8.47
N HIS A 155 -5.53 7.03 -8.38
CA HIS A 155 -4.56 7.32 -7.33
C HIS A 155 -4.26 8.82 -7.23
N GLU A 156 -3.90 9.45 -8.35
CA GLU A 156 -3.57 10.87 -8.38
C GLU A 156 -4.78 11.78 -8.08
N LEU A 157 -5.96 11.37 -8.52
CA LEU A 157 -7.21 12.06 -8.18
C LEU A 157 -7.58 11.89 -6.71
N GLY A 158 -7.18 10.79 -6.06
CA GLY A 158 -7.34 10.58 -4.63
C GLY A 158 -6.61 11.65 -3.80
N HIS A 159 -5.37 11.97 -4.15
CA HIS A 159 -4.64 13.11 -3.55
C HIS A 159 -5.34 14.45 -3.78
N SER A 160 -5.96 14.62 -4.94
CA SER A 160 -6.69 15.83 -5.31
C SER A 160 -8.12 15.87 -4.77
N TYR A 161 -8.58 14.88 -4.00
CA TYR A 161 -9.92 14.86 -3.40
C TYR A 161 -10.04 15.73 -2.14
N TRP A 162 -8.98 15.79 -1.34
CA TRP A 162 -8.96 16.36 0.01
C TRP A 162 -9.24 17.87 0.04
N GLY A 163 -10.51 18.23 0.17
CA GLY A 163 -10.99 19.62 0.01
C GLY A 163 -12.32 19.75 -0.72
N GLY A 164 -12.76 18.70 -1.40
CA GLY A 164 -13.93 18.74 -2.29
C GLY A 164 -15.28 18.80 -1.59
N PHE A 165 -15.34 18.28 -0.37
CA PHE A 165 -16.59 18.15 0.38
C PHE A 165 -16.41 18.52 1.85
N PRO A 166 -17.42 19.14 2.49
CA PRO A 166 -17.47 19.18 3.94
C PRO A 166 -17.57 17.75 4.50
N ILE A 167 -16.98 17.52 5.68
CA ILE A 167 -17.04 16.23 6.37
C ILE A 167 -18.44 16.07 6.99
N GLU A 168 -19.08 14.94 6.72
CA GLU A 168 -20.42 14.67 7.25
C GLU A 168 -20.39 14.59 8.78
N GLY A 169 -21.33 15.26 9.43
CA GLY A 169 -21.38 15.34 10.90
C GLY A 169 -20.35 16.28 11.56
N SER A 170 -19.37 16.80 10.81
CA SER A 170 -18.29 17.67 11.33
C SER A 170 -18.06 18.92 10.46
N PRO A 171 -19.07 19.80 10.30
CA PRO A 171 -18.97 20.99 9.44
C PRO A 171 -17.95 22.03 9.92
N GLU A 172 -17.46 21.92 11.16
CA GLU A 172 -16.43 22.77 11.76
C GLU A 172 -15.01 22.45 11.28
N LEU A 173 -14.77 21.24 10.76
CA LEU A 173 -13.45 20.85 10.26
C LEU A 173 -13.19 21.49 8.89
N SER A 174 -12.07 22.22 8.81
CA SER A 174 -11.65 22.90 7.58
C SER A 174 -10.54 22.14 6.86
N TRP A 175 -10.61 22.15 5.53
CA TRP A 175 -9.53 21.68 4.64
C TRP A 175 -8.44 22.72 4.40
N GLU A 176 -8.66 23.98 4.82
CA GLU A 176 -7.65 25.03 4.69
C GLU A 176 -6.49 24.77 5.65
N ARG A 177 -5.26 24.86 5.13
CA ARG A 177 -4.04 24.71 5.93
C ARG A 177 -3.69 26.03 6.62
N PRO A 178 -3.65 26.08 7.97
CA PRO A 178 -3.16 27.25 8.69
C PRO A 178 -1.67 27.51 8.40
N SER A 179 -1.23 28.76 8.41
CA SER A 179 0.16 29.16 8.08
C SER A 179 1.26 28.59 8.98
N SER A 180 0.90 27.93 10.08
CA SER A 180 1.81 27.34 11.07
C SER A 180 1.70 25.82 11.19
N GLN A 181 0.81 25.18 10.42
CA GLN A 181 0.59 23.74 10.47
C GLN A 181 0.93 23.10 9.13
N GLU A 182 1.43 21.88 9.18
CA GLU A 182 1.75 21.10 7.98
C GLU A 182 0.49 20.54 7.31
N LEU A 183 -0.53 20.21 8.09
CA LEU A 183 -1.80 19.64 7.66
C LEU A 183 -2.99 20.54 8.05
N SER A 184 -4.11 20.43 7.33
CA SER A 184 -5.37 21.07 7.71
C SER A 184 -6.04 20.31 8.87
N PRO A 185 -6.92 20.96 9.67
CA PRO A 185 -7.65 20.28 10.74
C PRO A 185 -8.46 19.06 10.27
N ALA A 186 -9.05 19.12 9.07
CA ALA A 186 -9.78 18.01 8.48
C ALA A 186 -8.87 16.82 8.17
N LEU A 187 -7.68 17.07 7.62
CA LEU A 187 -6.71 16.01 7.28
C LEU A 187 -6.09 15.39 8.55
N GLN A 188 -5.82 16.21 9.57
CA GLN A 188 -5.40 15.71 10.89
C GLN A 188 -6.45 14.78 11.51
N SER A 189 -7.73 15.15 11.42
CA SER A 189 -8.82 14.29 11.88
C SER A 189 -8.91 13.00 11.09
N TYR A 190 -8.72 13.06 9.76
CA TYR A 190 -8.71 11.87 8.91
C TYR A 190 -7.57 10.92 9.30
N HIS A 191 -6.35 11.43 9.51
CA HIS A 191 -5.20 10.63 9.95
C HIS A 191 -5.46 9.97 11.29
N ALA A 192 -6.03 10.70 12.25
CA ALA A 192 -6.40 10.15 13.56
C ALA A 192 -7.41 9.00 13.44
N ASP A 193 -8.43 9.16 12.59
CA ASP A 193 -9.44 8.13 12.35
C ASP A 193 -8.87 6.91 11.61
N VAL A 194 -7.89 7.09 10.72
CA VAL A 194 -7.15 6.00 10.08
C VAL A 194 -6.41 5.16 11.11
N LEU A 195 -5.70 5.80 12.04
CA LEU A 195 -4.99 5.10 13.11
C LEU A 195 -5.98 4.40 14.07
N ALA A 196 -7.08 5.07 14.41
CA ALA A 196 -8.16 4.47 15.21
C ALA A 196 -8.79 3.25 14.49
N PHE A 197 -8.98 3.31 13.17
CA PHE A 197 -9.44 2.17 12.38
C PHE A 197 -8.48 0.98 12.49
N MET A 198 -7.16 1.20 12.42
CA MET A 198 -6.18 0.11 12.53
C MET A 198 -6.15 -0.54 13.91
N ALA A 199 -6.48 0.21 14.96
CA ALA A 199 -6.52 -0.25 16.34
C ALA A 199 -7.80 -1.06 16.69
N GLN A 200 -8.91 -0.82 15.98
CA GLN A 200 -10.20 -1.47 16.26
C GLN A 200 -10.13 -3.01 16.28
N PRO A 201 -11.03 -3.66 17.07
CA PRO A 201 -11.20 -5.11 17.06
C PRO A 201 -11.37 -5.67 15.63
N PRO A 202 -10.88 -6.88 15.35
CA PRO A 202 -11.04 -7.49 14.04
C PRO A 202 -12.53 -7.76 13.78
N ASP A 203 -13.07 -7.13 12.75
CA ASP A 203 -14.47 -7.21 12.34
C ASP A 203 -14.57 -7.57 10.84
N GLY A 204 -15.70 -7.27 10.19
CA GLY A 204 -15.88 -7.46 8.74
C GLY A 204 -14.89 -6.70 7.85
N PHE A 205 -14.16 -5.70 8.37
CA PHE A 205 -13.16 -4.91 7.66
C PHE A 205 -11.72 -5.39 7.91
N GLU A 206 -11.52 -6.48 8.67
CA GLU A 206 -10.18 -7.03 8.93
C GLU A 206 -9.44 -7.43 7.65
N ILE A 207 -10.15 -7.77 6.57
CA ILE A 207 -9.54 -8.02 5.24
C ILE A 207 -8.74 -6.79 4.77
N LEU A 208 -9.33 -5.61 4.88
CA LEU A 208 -8.66 -4.36 4.52
C LEU A 208 -7.52 -4.05 5.49
N ARG A 209 -7.74 -4.18 6.82
CA ARG A 209 -6.67 -3.94 7.81
C ARG A 209 -5.46 -4.86 7.57
N GLN A 210 -5.68 -6.14 7.23
CA GLN A 210 -4.59 -7.07 6.92
C GLN A 210 -3.79 -6.63 5.70
N ARG A 211 -4.44 -6.20 4.62
CA ARG A 211 -3.75 -5.63 3.47
C ARG A 211 -2.89 -4.43 3.88
N LEU A 212 -3.43 -3.54 4.72
CA LEU A 212 -2.73 -2.33 5.17
C LEU A 212 -1.55 -2.67 6.09
N ARG A 213 -1.68 -3.63 7.00
CA ARG A 213 -0.58 -4.11 7.87
C ARG A 213 0.58 -4.71 7.08
N ASN A 214 0.32 -5.22 5.89
CA ASN A 214 1.31 -5.81 4.99
C ASN A 214 1.98 -4.78 4.07
N LEU A 215 1.68 -3.48 4.21
CA LEU A 215 2.37 -2.44 3.46
C LEU A 215 3.85 -2.39 3.86
N PRO A 216 4.77 -2.28 2.89
CA PRO A 216 6.19 -2.28 3.17
C PRO A 216 6.59 -1.05 4.00
N LYS A 217 7.51 -1.26 4.94
CA LYS A 217 8.08 -0.21 5.81
C LYS A 217 7.05 0.50 6.70
N LEU A 218 5.82 0.00 6.80
CA LEU A 218 4.84 0.49 7.74
C LEU A 218 5.29 0.20 9.16
N SER A 219 5.15 1.18 10.05
CA SER A 219 5.26 1.04 11.51
C SER A 219 4.60 2.25 12.16
N SER A 220 4.44 2.21 13.48
CA SER A 220 4.07 3.36 14.30
C SER A 220 5.06 4.51 14.18
N ALA A 221 6.35 4.21 13.95
CA ALA A 221 7.39 5.21 13.69
C ALA A 221 7.35 5.79 12.26
N ASN A 222 6.75 5.05 11.32
CA ASN A 222 6.58 5.47 9.93
C ASN A 222 5.15 5.13 9.43
N PRO A 223 4.14 5.94 9.78
CA PRO A 223 2.76 5.71 9.36
C PRO A 223 2.49 6.13 7.90
N GLU A 224 3.47 6.75 7.23
CA GLU A 224 3.32 7.31 5.88
C GLU A 224 2.76 6.31 4.86
N PRO A 225 3.22 5.04 4.78
CA PRO A 225 2.68 4.10 3.80
C PRO A 225 1.17 3.86 3.97
N LEU A 226 0.69 3.80 5.23
CA LEU A 226 -0.72 3.63 5.56
C LEU A 226 -1.53 4.87 5.18
N ILE A 227 -1.05 6.06 5.58
CA ILE A 227 -1.73 7.32 5.33
C ILE A 227 -1.83 7.58 3.83
N HIS A 228 -0.72 7.46 3.11
CA HIS A 228 -0.66 7.64 1.67
C HIS A 228 -1.62 6.69 0.94
N ASN A 229 -1.62 5.40 1.31
CA ASN A 229 -2.50 4.43 0.67
C ASN A 229 -3.98 4.73 0.91
N LEU A 230 -4.39 5.14 2.11
CA LEU A 230 -5.79 5.46 2.35
C LEU A 230 -6.19 6.83 1.79
N GLU A 231 -5.24 7.74 1.59
CA GLU A 231 -5.48 9.00 0.88
C GLU A 231 -5.70 8.82 -0.62
N ALA A 232 -4.85 8.02 -1.26
CA ALA A 232 -4.80 7.88 -2.70
C ALA A 232 -5.64 6.72 -3.24
N ASP A 233 -5.62 5.59 -2.54
CA ASP A 233 -6.08 4.31 -3.06
C ASP A 233 -7.37 3.80 -2.40
N MET A 234 -8.03 4.56 -1.51
CA MET A 234 -9.28 4.10 -0.87
C MET A 234 -10.30 3.61 -1.90
N VAL A 235 -10.52 4.38 -2.96
CA VAL A 235 -11.47 4.04 -4.03
C VAL A 235 -11.07 2.77 -4.77
N TYR A 236 -9.78 2.58 -5.03
CA TYR A 236 -9.25 1.37 -5.65
C TYR A 236 -9.36 0.16 -4.70
N ASN A 237 -9.06 0.36 -3.42
CA ASN A 237 -9.13 -0.64 -2.37
C ASN A 237 -10.55 -1.14 -2.15
N THR A 238 -11.56 -0.29 -2.30
CA THR A 238 -12.98 -0.62 -2.11
C THR A 238 -13.75 -0.83 -3.41
N GLY A 239 -13.10 -0.69 -4.58
CA GLY A 239 -13.78 -0.72 -5.87
C GLY A 239 -14.85 0.36 -6.04
N GLY A 240 -14.71 1.49 -5.34
CA GLY A 240 -15.68 2.58 -5.31
C GLY A 240 -16.93 2.33 -4.44
N ASP A 241 -16.98 1.19 -3.73
CA ASP A 241 -18.11 0.82 -2.89
C ASP A 241 -17.98 1.44 -1.49
N LEU A 242 -18.85 2.40 -1.16
CA LEU A 242 -18.87 3.06 0.15
C LEU A 242 -19.17 2.08 1.31
N ALA A 243 -19.87 0.98 1.06
CA ALA A 243 -20.14 -0.01 2.10
C ALA A 243 -18.86 -0.76 2.52
N LEU A 244 -17.87 -0.87 1.63
CA LEU A 244 -16.55 -1.45 1.92
C LEU A 244 -15.60 -0.45 2.60
N VAL A 245 -15.91 0.85 2.59
CA VAL A 245 -15.19 1.86 3.38
C VAL A 245 -15.51 1.65 4.87
N PRO A 246 -14.49 1.62 5.76
CA PRO A 246 -14.70 1.47 7.19
C PRO A 246 -15.65 2.53 7.77
N PRO A 247 -16.58 2.20 8.68
CA PRO A 247 -17.58 3.12 9.19
C PRO A 247 -17.03 4.46 9.70
N ILE A 248 -15.93 4.42 10.46
CA ILE A 248 -15.26 5.62 10.99
C ILE A 248 -14.75 6.56 9.88
N LEU A 249 -14.40 6.01 8.71
CA LEU A 249 -13.92 6.77 7.56
C LEU A 249 -15.05 7.19 6.60
N ARG A 250 -16.25 6.59 6.67
CA ARG A 250 -17.33 6.85 5.69
C ARG A 250 -17.73 8.32 5.61
N ARG A 251 -17.68 9.06 6.72
CA ARG A 251 -18.00 10.50 6.77
C ARG A 251 -17.13 11.38 5.86
N TYR A 252 -15.95 10.90 5.48
CA TYR A 252 -15.05 11.58 4.55
C TYR A 252 -15.34 11.24 3.10
N TRP A 253 -16.07 10.15 2.81
CA TRP A 253 -16.27 9.61 1.46
C TRP A 253 -17.74 9.56 1.02
N SER A 254 -18.70 9.76 1.92
CA SER A 254 -20.14 9.57 1.67
C SER A 254 -20.73 10.46 0.59
N ARG A 255 -20.09 11.61 0.31
CA ARG A 255 -20.46 12.49 -0.81
C ARG A 255 -19.77 12.12 -2.11
N PHE A 256 -18.66 11.38 -2.06
CA PHE A 256 -17.87 10.99 -3.22
C PHE A 256 -18.32 9.65 -3.81
N LEU A 257 -18.57 8.67 -2.94
CA LEU A 257 -18.89 7.29 -3.29
C LEU A 257 -20.35 6.97 -3.08
N MET A 258 -20.86 6.02 -3.85
CA MET A 258 -22.18 5.43 -3.67
C MET A 258 -22.07 4.16 -2.80
N PRO A 259 -23.16 3.67 -2.18
CA PRO A 259 -23.18 2.41 -1.42
C PRO A 259 -22.72 1.15 -2.17
N GLY A 260 -22.45 1.24 -3.48
CA GLY A 260 -21.92 0.17 -4.33
C GLY A 260 -22.81 -1.06 -4.44
N SER A 261 -22.27 -2.10 -5.07
CA SER A 261 -23.00 -3.35 -5.39
C SER A 261 -22.65 -4.51 -4.46
N PHE A 262 -21.55 -4.43 -3.70
CA PHE A 262 -21.12 -5.53 -2.84
C PHE A 262 -21.82 -5.49 -1.47
N GLY A 263 -21.94 -4.31 -0.87
CA GLY A 263 -22.58 -4.11 0.44
C GLY A 263 -21.77 -4.63 1.64
N SER A 264 -20.89 -5.61 1.46
CA SER A 264 -19.99 -6.14 2.49
C SER A 264 -18.73 -6.76 1.90
N TRP A 265 -17.65 -6.83 2.70
CA TRP A 265 -16.40 -7.47 2.31
C TRP A 265 -16.56 -8.98 2.03
N GLU A 266 -17.46 -9.66 2.74
CA GLU A 266 -17.79 -11.06 2.48
C GLU A 266 -18.34 -11.25 1.07
N ASN A 267 -19.30 -10.42 0.66
CA ASN A 267 -19.87 -10.48 -0.68
C ASN A 267 -18.83 -10.15 -1.75
N ALA A 268 -18.02 -9.10 -1.52
CA ALA A 268 -16.95 -8.68 -2.43
C ALA A 268 -15.92 -9.79 -2.67
N VAL A 269 -15.45 -10.43 -1.60
CA VAL A 269 -14.51 -11.55 -1.67
C VAL A 269 -15.15 -12.78 -2.30
N GLY A 270 -16.40 -13.07 -1.96
CA GLY A 270 -17.16 -14.18 -2.55
C GLY A 270 -17.31 -14.05 -4.06
N TRP A 271 -17.62 -12.84 -4.55
CA TRP A 271 -17.64 -12.53 -5.98
C TRP A 271 -16.27 -12.69 -6.63
N PHE A 272 -15.24 -12.04 -6.09
CA PHE A 272 -13.91 -12.03 -6.69
C PHE A 272 -13.31 -13.44 -6.79
N ARG A 273 -13.52 -14.28 -5.78
CA ARG A 273 -13.06 -15.69 -5.79
C ARG A 273 -13.87 -16.58 -6.73
N GLY A 274 -15.12 -16.21 -7.02
CA GLY A 274 -15.98 -16.91 -7.97
C GLY A 274 -15.60 -16.67 -9.43
N LEU A 275 -14.84 -15.61 -9.73
CA LEU A 275 -14.40 -15.26 -11.08
C LEU A 275 -13.41 -16.27 -11.67
N SER A 276 -13.49 -16.44 -13.00
CA SER A 276 -12.47 -17.17 -13.77
C SER A 276 -11.09 -16.50 -13.63
N ARG A 277 -10.03 -17.17 -14.06
CA ARG A 277 -8.68 -16.57 -14.02
C ARG A 277 -8.61 -15.31 -14.88
N ASP A 278 -9.23 -15.33 -16.06
CA ASP A 278 -9.20 -14.22 -17.01
C ASP A 278 -10.04 -13.05 -16.50
N ASP A 279 -11.20 -13.34 -15.90
CA ASP A 279 -12.06 -12.33 -15.29
C ASP A 279 -11.42 -11.68 -14.07
N ARG A 280 -10.72 -12.44 -13.22
CA ARG A 280 -9.93 -11.86 -12.12
C ARG A 280 -8.82 -10.97 -12.64
N SER A 281 -8.13 -11.39 -13.70
CA SER A 281 -7.10 -10.57 -14.33
C SER A 281 -7.67 -9.28 -14.94
N MET A 282 -8.93 -9.29 -15.38
CA MET A 282 -9.61 -8.09 -15.88
C MET A 282 -10.07 -7.19 -14.74
N ALA A 283 -10.64 -7.76 -13.69
CA ALA A 283 -11.05 -7.05 -12.48
C ALA A 283 -9.86 -6.33 -11.82
N GLY A 284 -8.70 -6.98 -11.71
CA GLY A 284 -7.47 -6.38 -11.16
C GLY A 284 -6.89 -5.21 -11.98
N LYS A 285 -7.48 -4.84 -13.13
CA LYS A 285 -7.07 -3.62 -13.85
C LYS A 285 -7.61 -2.34 -13.21
N PHE A 286 -8.62 -2.46 -12.35
CA PHE A 286 -9.29 -1.34 -11.70
C PHE A 286 -9.72 -1.62 -10.25
N LEU A 287 -9.70 -2.87 -9.78
CA LEU A 287 -9.97 -3.23 -8.38
C LEU A 287 -8.67 -3.66 -7.69
N GLY A 288 -8.55 -3.43 -6.39
CA GLY A 288 -7.37 -3.83 -5.60
C GLY A 288 -7.49 -5.16 -4.87
N PHE A 289 -8.38 -6.05 -5.31
CA PHE A 289 -8.69 -7.28 -4.58
C PHE A 289 -7.63 -8.37 -4.75
N GLU A 290 -6.82 -8.32 -5.80
CA GLU A 290 -5.66 -9.16 -6.01
C GLU A 290 -4.55 -8.96 -4.98
N HIS A 291 -4.56 -7.81 -4.28
CA HIS A 291 -3.62 -7.50 -3.21
C HIS A 291 -4.09 -7.97 -1.82
N LEU A 292 -5.28 -8.58 -1.73
CA LEU A 292 -5.81 -9.12 -0.48
C LEU A 292 -5.25 -10.52 -0.23
N ASP A 293 -4.85 -10.81 1.02
CA ASP A 293 -4.54 -12.17 1.42
C ASP A 293 -5.82 -12.93 1.77
N LEU A 294 -6.32 -13.69 0.79
CA LEU A 294 -7.59 -14.41 0.91
C LEU A 294 -7.40 -15.89 1.31
N ARG A 295 -6.18 -16.35 1.62
CA ARG A 295 -5.87 -17.78 1.82
C ARG A 295 -6.64 -18.41 2.99
N SER A 296 -6.88 -17.65 4.06
CA SER A 296 -7.56 -18.11 5.29
C SER A 296 -9.09 -18.01 5.24
N TYR A 297 -9.63 -17.28 4.25
CA TYR A 297 -11.05 -17.01 4.11
C TYR A 297 -11.77 -18.19 3.43
N ASN A 298 -12.81 -18.70 4.07
CA ASN A 298 -13.65 -19.80 3.56
C ASN A 298 -14.94 -19.28 2.90
N VAL A 299 -14.84 -18.18 2.15
CA VAL A 299 -16.00 -17.64 1.44
C VAL A 299 -16.14 -18.35 0.08
N THR A 300 -17.21 -19.12 -0.08
CA THR A 300 -17.54 -19.81 -1.34
C THR A 300 -18.89 -19.32 -1.86
N GLY A 301 -18.89 -18.63 -3.01
CA GLY A 301 -20.12 -18.22 -3.72
C GLY A 301 -21.00 -17.26 -2.91
N GLY A 302 -21.01 -15.97 -3.26
CA GLY A 302 -21.94 -15.02 -2.66
C GLY A 302 -23.40 -15.28 -3.06
N PRO A 303 -24.38 -15.01 -2.18
CA PRO A 303 -25.79 -15.08 -2.55
C PRO A 303 -26.12 -13.97 -3.57
N ASP A 304 -26.61 -14.38 -4.75
CA ASP A 304 -27.30 -13.54 -5.75
C ASP A 304 -26.52 -12.31 -6.30
N LEU A 305 -25.29 -12.51 -6.77
CA LEU A 305 -24.47 -11.47 -7.40
C LEU A 305 -24.52 -11.48 -8.94
N ASP A 306 -25.70 -11.75 -9.52
CA ASP A 306 -26.00 -11.45 -10.94
C ASP A 306 -25.90 -9.93 -11.25
N SER A 307 -25.64 -9.09 -10.24
CA SER A 307 -25.63 -7.62 -10.32
C SER A 307 -24.28 -6.97 -10.68
N VAL A 308 -23.14 -7.66 -10.56
CA VAL A 308 -21.82 -7.10 -10.92
C VAL A 308 -21.29 -7.81 -12.16
N SER A 309 -21.73 -7.33 -13.31
CA SER A 309 -21.30 -7.81 -14.62
C SER A 309 -20.00 -7.14 -15.03
N LEU A 310 -18.95 -7.94 -15.23
CA LEU A 310 -17.70 -7.44 -15.79
C LEU A 310 -17.82 -6.97 -17.24
N GLU A 311 -18.88 -7.38 -17.95
CA GLU A 311 -19.14 -6.89 -19.31
C GLU A 311 -19.41 -5.39 -19.36
N ASP A 312 -20.03 -4.84 -18.31
CA ASP A 312 -20.35 -3.41 -18.24
C ASP A 312 -19.09 -2.54 -18.17
N TYR A 313 -18.00 -3.09 -17.64
CA TYR A 313 -16.69 -2.42 -17.57
C TYR A 313 -15.79 -2.73 -18.76
N ARG A 314 -16.08 -3.80 -19.50
CA ARG A 314 -15.20 -4.29 -20.59
C ARG A 314 -15.00 -3.22 -21.66
N GLU A 315 -16.05 -2.51 -22.04
CA GLU A 315 -15.95 -1.45 -23.06
C GLU A 315 -15.01 -0.33 -22.61
N ILE A 316 -15.17 0.13 -21.36
CA ILE A 316 -14.30 1.17 -20.78
C ILE A 316 -12.85 0.67 -20.80
N LEU A 317 -12.57 -0.51 -20.24
CA LEU A 317 -11.22 -1.06 -20.18
C LEU A 317 -10.59 -1.25 -21.55
N VAL A 318 -11.35 -1.75 -22.55
CA VAL A 318 -10.87 -1.87 -23.93
C VAL A 318 -10.52 -0.50 -24.53
N ARG A 319 -11.29 0.55 -24.23
CA ARG A 319 -10.98 1.92 -24.65
C ARG A 319 -9.70 2.42 -23.99
N GLU A 320 -9.51 2.21 -22.68
CA GLU A 320 -8.26 2.59 -21.98
C GLU A 320 -7.02 1.86 -22.54
N GLU A 321 -7.18 0.58 -22.85
CA GLU A 321 -6.14 -0.26 -23.45
C GLU A 321 -5.73 0.23 -24.85
N LYS A 322 -6.72 0.55 -25.68
CA LYS A 322 -6.49 1.15 -27.00
C LYS A 322 -5.86 2.52 -26.87
N GLN A 323 -6.33 3.36 -25.95
CA GLN A 323 -5.73 4.67 -25.71
C GLN A 323 -4.24 4.56 -25.34
N ARG A 324 -3.86 3.58 -24.53
CA ARG A 324 -2.45 3.31 -24.20
C ARG A 324 -1.58 2.89 -25.39
N LEU A 325 -2.14 2.26 -26.42
CA LEU A 325 -1.45 2.01 -27.69
C LEU A 325 -1.38 3.29 -28.54
N PHE A 326 -2.47 4.06 -28.59
CA PHE A 326 -2.49 5.36 -29.26
C PHE A 326 -1.42 6.30 -28.67
N ASP A 327 -1.35 6.42 -27.34
CA ASP A 327 -0.41 7.31 -26.63
C ASP A 327 1.05 6.94 -26.97
N LEU A 328 1.37 5.65 -27.09
CA LEU A 328 2.69 5.21 -27.56
C LEU A 328 2.99 5.78 -28.95
N ALA A 329 2.07 5.63 -29.91
CA ALA A 329 2.29 6.06 -31.30
C ALA A 329 2.33 7.59 -31.44
N ASP A 330 1.45 8.29 -30.74
CA ASP A 330 1.32 9.75 -30.77
C ASP A 330 2.49 10.47 -30.10
N GLN A 331 3.11 9.83 -29.11
CA GLN A 331 4.22 10.41 -28.35
C GLN A 331 5.58 9.78 -28.67
N PHE A 332 5.65 8.79 -29.56
CA PHE A 332 6.87 8.01 -29.82
C PHE A 332 8.11 8.88 -30.07
N ASP A 333 7.97 9.93 -30.89
CA ASP A 333 9.09 10.82 -31.20
C ASP A 333 9.53 11.71 -30.01
N LEU A 334 8.68 11.92 -29.00
CA LEU A 334 9.05 12.58 -27.74
C LEU A 334 9.83 11.64 -26.82
N LEU A 335 9.52 10.34 -26.86
CA LEU A 335 10.17 9.32 -26.05
C LEU A 335 11.56 8.95 -26.60
N ILE A 336 11.81 9.26 -27.87
CA ILE A 336 13.11 9.10 -28.52
C ILE A 336 14.10 10.17 -28.03
N GLY A 337 15.35 9.79 -27.86
CA GLY A 337 16.43 10.73 -27.55
C GLY A 337 17.70 10.07 -27.06
N ASP A 338 18.58 10.87 -26.50
CA ASP A 338 19.84 10.41 -25.90
C ASP A 338 19.60 9.70 -24.56
N ALA A 339 20.52 8.81 -24.19
CA ALA A 339 20.47 8.10 -22.91
C ALA A 339 20.46 9.08 -21.72
N GLN A 340 19.46 8.95 -20.85
CA GLN A 340 19.41 9.68 -19.58
C GLN A 340 20.01 8.82 -18.46
N LYS A 341 20.63 9.48 -17.47
CA LYS A 341 21.30 8.80 -16.35
C LYS A 341 20.33 8.14 -15.37
N GLU A 342 19.12 8.68 -15.25
CA GLU A 342 18.15 8.37 -14.19
C GLU A 342 16.98 7.48 -14.66
N GLU A 343 17.08 6.85 -15.83
CA GLU A 343 15.98 6.00 -16.34
C GLU A 343 15.71 4.80 -15.42
N ASN A 344 14.43 4.60 -15.09
CA ASN A 344 13.99 3.47 -14.28
C ASN A 344 13.79 2.25 -15.18
N PHE A 345 14.67 1.26 -15.03
CA PHE A 345 14.65 0.08 -15.87
C PHE A 345 13.36 -0.76 -15.71
N GLY A 346 12.95 -0.99 -14.46
CA GLY A 346 11.77 -1.78 -14.14
C GLY A 346 10.50 -1.19 -14.73
N PHE A 347 10.34 0.14 -14.65
CA PHE A 347 9.25 0.86 -15.26
C PHE A 347 9.20 0.63 -16.78
N TRP A 348 10.28 0.92 -17.51
CA TRP A 348 10.27 0.87 -18.98
C TRP A 348 10.10 -0.53 -19.53
N ARG A 349 10.68 -1.53 -18.88
CA ARG A 349 10.37 -2.93 -19.17
C ARG A 349 8.89 -3.21 -19.00
N GLY A 350 8.30 -2.84 -17.87
CA GLY A 350 6.87 -3.03 -17.59
C GLY A 350 5.99 -2.32 -18.60
N TYR A 351 6.31 -1.07 -18.93
CA TYR A 351 5.64 -0.26 -19.94
C TYR A 351 5.65 -0.95 -21.31
N LEU A 352 6.82 -1.35 -21.82
CA LEU A 352 6.92 -1.97 -23.14
C LEU A 352 6.31 -3.38 -23.19
N ARG A 353 6.40 -4.17 -22.12
CA ARG A 353 5.70 -5.46 -21.99
C ARG A 353 4.19 -5.27 -22.03
N ASP A 354 3.66 -4.26 -21.34
CA ASP A 354 2.25 -3.87 -21.43
C ASP A 354 1.86 -3.56 -22.89
N LYS A 355 2.69 -2.81 -23.64
CA LYS A 355 2.39 -2.52 -25.07
C LYS A 355 2.38 -3.78 -25.94
N VAL A 356 3.32 -4.70 -25.73
CA VAL A 356 3.36 -6.00 -26.44
C VAL A 356 2.09 -6.81 -26.14
N ASP A 357 1.67 -6.88 -24.87
CA ASP A 357 0.47 -7.60 -24.47
C ASP A 357 -0.83 -6.92 -24.91
N LEU A 358 -0.86 -5.58 -24.98
CA LEU A 358 -1.96 -4.80 -25.55
C LEU A 358 -2.09 -5.05 -27.05
N HIS A 359 -0.98 -5.01 -27.80
CA HIS A 359 -0.97 -5.32 -29.23
C HIS A 359 -1.46 -6.74 -29.50
N ARG A 360 -1.03 -7.73 -28.70
CA ARG A 360 -1.54 -9.11 -28.80
C ARG A 360 -3.06 -9.20 -28.66
N ARG A 361 -3.67 -8.35 -27.82
CA ARG A 361 -5.12 -8.32 -27.56
C ARG A 361 -5.89 -7.49 -28.58
N HIS A 362 -5.25 -6.48 -29.16
CA HIS A 362 -5.82 -5.55 -30.14
C HIS A 362 -4.94 -5.45 -31.40
N PRO A 363 -4.69 -6.56 -32.13
CA PRO A 363 -3.62 -6.64 -33.14
C PRO A 363 -3.77 -5.65 -34.29
N ASP A 364 -5.01 -5.36 -34.68
CA ASP A 364 -5.30 -4.47 -35.81
C ASP A 364 -5.36 -2.99 -35.41
N TYR A 365 -5.41 -2.68 -34.11
CA TYR A 365 -5.71 -1.33 -33.65
C TYR A 365 -4.57 -0.35 -33.98
N MET A 366 -3.32 -0.68 -33.65
CA MET A 366 -2.18 0.19 -33.92
C MET A 366 -2.07 0.52 -35.42
N ALA A 367 -2.19 -0.48 -36.29
CA ALA A 367 -2.10 -0.30 -37.74
C ALA A 367 -3.27 0.53 -38.32
N SER A 368 -4.39 0.64 -37.60
CA SER A 368 -5.56 1.43 -38.03
C SER A 368 -5.44 2.94 -37.74
N LEU A 369 -4.44 3.37 -36.97
CA LEU A 369 -4.28 4.77 -36.59
C LEU A 369 -3.70 5.60 -37.73
N GLU A 370 -4.28 6.78 -37.96
CA GLU A 370 -3.77 7.77 -38.92
C GLU A 370 -2.64 8.63 -38.32
N LEU A 371 -1.64 7.98 -37.71
CA LEU A 371 -0.46 8.63 -37.13
C LEU A 371 0.81 8.22 -37.89
N GLU A 372 1.78 9.13 -38.00
CA GLU A 372 3.01 8.94 -38.79
C GLU A 372 3.78 7.66 -38.41
N ARG A 373 3.87 7.35 -37.11
CA ARG A 373 4.64 6.20 -36.58
C ARG A 373 3.83 4.91 -36.43
N ALA A 374 2.51 4.96 -36.60
CA ALA A 374 1.62 3.85 -36.21
C ALA A 374 1.89 2.54 -36.98
N ALA A 375 1.99 2.59 -38.31
CA ALA A 375 2.22 1.40 -39.12
C ALA A 375 3.56 0.71 -38.78
N THR A 376 4.63 1.49 -38.64
CA THR A 376 5.96 0.95 -38.31
C THR A 376 6.01 0.38 -36.88
N LEU A 377 5.32 1.00 -35.92
CA LEU A 377 5.19 0.47 -34.56
C LEU A 377 4.36 -0.81 -34.52
N ALA A 378 3.28 -0.89 -35.31
CA ALA A 378 2.46 -2.09 -35.41
C ALA A 378 3.29 -3.29 -35.92
N GLU A 379 4.10 -3.09 -36.97
CA GLU A 379 5.01 -4.12 -37.48
C GLU A 379 6.04 -4.57 -36.44
N ALA A 380 6.63 -3.61 -35.70
CA ALA A 380 7.60 -3.90 -34.65
C ALA A 380 6.99 -4.66 -33.46
N LEU A 381 5.78 -4.29 -33.05
CA LEU A 381 5.03 -4.97 -31.98
C LEU A 381 4.60 -6.37 -32.43
N GLU A 382 4.12 -6.53 -33.66
CA GLU A 382 3.75 -7.83 -34.23
C GLU A 382 4.96 -8.78 -34.26
N PHE A 383 6.11 -8.27 -34.72
CA PHE A 383 7.37 -9.01 -34.67
C PHE A 383 7.71 -9.44 -33.25
N THR A 384 7.61 -8.52 -32.28
CA THR A 384 7.93 -8.79 -30.87
C THR A 384 6.96 -9.81 -30.26
N VAL A 385 5.66 -9.75 -30.58
CA VAL A 385 4.66 -10.74 -30.14
C VAL A 385 4.96 -12.14 -30.65
N ASP A 386 5.36 -12.30 -31.92
CA ASP A 386 5.81 -13.58 -32.47
C ASP A 386 7.18 -14.01 -31.90
N LEU A 387 8.03 -13.05 -31.54
CA LEU A 387 9.33 -13.31 -30.96
C LEU A 387 9.24 -13.89 -29.55
N VAL A 388 8.48 -13.27 -28.65
CA VAL A 388 8.40 -13.66 -27.22
C VAL A 388 7.82 -15.07 -27.00
N ARG A 389 7.21 -15.67 -28.03
CA ARG A 389 6.72 -17.07 -28.00
C ARG A 389 7.82 -18.12 -28.23
N ARG A 390 9.06 -17.70 -28.50
CA ARG A 390 10.18 -18.57 -28.90
C ARG A 390 11.20 -18.75 -27.76
N SER A 391 12.11 -19.71 -27.91
CA SER A 391 13.22 -19.89 -26.97
C SER A 391 14.17 -18.67 -27.00
N PRO A 392 14.83 -18.31 -25.87
CA PRO A 392 15.75 -17.17 -25.83
C PRO A 392 16.84 -17.18 -26.91
N VAL A 393 17.38 -18.36 -27.23
CA VAL A 393 18.38 -18.55 -28.30
C VAL A 393 17.80 -18.21 -29.68
N ASP A 394 16.58 -18.67 -29.97
CA ASP A 394 15.90 -18.35 -31.23
C ASP A 394 15.53 -16.87 -31.31
N GLN A 395 15.12 -16.28 -30.18
CA GLN A 395 14.83 -14.86 -30.08
C GLN A 395 16.07 -14.02 -30.45
N ALA A 396 17.20 -14.27 -29.77
CA ALA A 396 18.46 -13.57 -30.02
C ALA A 396 18.95 -13.77 -31.47
N SER A 397 18.89 -15.01 -31.97
CA SER A 397 19.31 -15.34 -33.34
C SER A 397 18.49 -14.62 -34.41
N ARG A 398 17.18 -14.46 -34.19
CA ARG A 398 16.30 -13.73 -35.12
C ARG A 398 16.51 -12.24 -35.03
N LEU A 399 16.61 -11.67 -33.82
CA LEU A 399 16.92 -10.25 -33.64
C LEU A 399 18.21 -9.85 -34.34
N ARG A 400 19.28 -10.65 -34.23
CA ARG A 400 20.55 -10.37 -34.94
C ARG A 400 20.41 -10.25 -36.45
N ARG A 401 19.48 -10.99 -37.07
CA ARG A 401 19.22 -10.93 -38.51
C ARG A 401 18.36 -9.74 -38.91
N GLU A 402 17.44 -9.34 -38.05
CA GLU A 402 16.41 -8.35 -38.39
C GLU A 402 16.74 -6.94 -37.90
N LEU A 403 17.55 -6.75 -36.85
CA LEU A 403 17.88 -5.44 -36.29
C LEU A 403 18.49 -4.47 -37.31
N SER A 404 19.30 -4.96 -38.25
CA SER A 404 19.85 -4.14 -39.34
C SER A 404 18.81 -3.73 -40.39
N ASN A 405 17.79 -4.57 -40.59
CA ASN A 405 16.74 -4.35 -41.59
C ASN A 405 15.58 -3.53 -41.02
N GLN A 406 15.34 -3.65 -39.72
CA GLN A 406 14.28 -2.98 -38.97
C GLN A 406 14.88 -2.34 -37.71
N PRO A 407 15.58 -1.20 -37.84
CA PRO A 407 16.21 -0.51 -36.70
C PRO A 407 15.26 -0.22 -35.55
N ILE A 408 13.98 0.02 -35.82
CA ILE A 408 12.96 0.32 -34.81
C ILE A 408 12.82 -0.78 -33.75
N LEU A 409 13.17 -2.03 -34.06
CA LEU A 409 13.08 -3.16 -33.13
C LEU A 409 13.95 -2.97 -31.88
N ILE A 410 14.99 -2.14 -31.96
CA ILE A 410 15.86 -1.82 -30.81
C ILE A 410 15.04 -1.25 -29.63
N ASN A 411 13.98 -0.49 -29.92
CA ASN A 411 13.12 0.17 -28.92
C ASN A 411 12.29 -0.81 -28.08
N PHE A 412 12.17 -2.07 -28.52
CA PHE A 412 11.41 -3.10 -27.82
C PHE A 412 12.30 -4.14 -27.15
N LEU A 413 13.63 -3.98 -27.18
CA LEU A 413 14.55 -4.85 -26.44
C LEU A 413 14.22 -4.95 -24.95
N PRO A 414 13.87 -3.86 -24.22
CA PRO A 414 13.56 -3.98 -22.79
C PRO A 414 12.35 -4.88 -22.49
N ALA A 415 11.48 -5.15 -23.48
CA ALA A 415 10.33 -6.03 -23.30
C ALA A 415 10.72 -7.52 -23.24
N LEU A 416 11.91 -7.87 -23.73
CA LEU A 416 12.38 -9.25 -23.81
C LEU A 416 12.86 -9.78 -22.45
N GLU A 417 13.07 -11.08 -22.38
CA GLU A 417 13.65 -11.71 -21.19
C GLU A 417 15.15 -11.47 -21.11
N ASN A 418 15.68 -11.41 -19.88
CA ASN A 418 17.10 -11.15 -19.60
C ASN A 418 18.03 -12.15 -20.32
N GLU A 419 17.65 -13.43 -20.39
CA GLU A 419 18.43 -14.46 -21.09
C GLU A 419 18.60 -14.13 -22.59
N THR A 420 17.53 -13.69 -23.26
CA THR A 420 17.58 -13.27 -24.67
C THR A 420 18.53 -12.08 -24.85
N LEU A 421 18.47 -11.12 -23.94
CA LEU A 421 19.27 -9.90 -23.99
C LEU A 421 20.75 -10.21 -23.78
N LEU A 422 21.10 -10.98 -22.74
CA LEU A 422 22.48 -11.38 -22.51
C LEU A 422 23.07 -12.13 -23.72
N LEU A 423 22.30 -13.04 -24.32
CA LEU A 423 22.72 -13.72 -25.56
C LEU A 423 22.93 -12.75 -26.72
N LEU A 424 22.00 -11.82 -26.95
CA LEU A 424 22.11 -10.84 -28.03
C LEU A 424 23.40 -10.01 -27.94
N PHE A 425 23.77 -9.59 -26.72
CA PHE A 425 24.87 -8.68 -26.46
C PHE A 425 26.24 -9.36 -26.27
N ALA A 426 26.29 -10.64 -25.91
CA ALA A 426 27.54 -11.39 -25.73
C ALA A 426 28.45 -11.38 -26.98
N ASP A 427 27.86 -11.37 -28.18
CA ASP A 427 28.59 -11.47 -29.44
C ASP A 427 29.04 -10.11 -30.02
N SER A 428 28.91 -9.01 -29.27
CA SER A 428 29.21 -7.64 -29.73
C SER A 428 28.52 -7.28 -31.06
N ALA A 429 27.31 -7.83 -31.29
CA ALA A 429 26.55 -7.57 -32.50
C ALA A 429 26.37 -6.04 -32.66
N PRO A 430 26.65 -5.47 -33.83
CA PRO A 430 26.48 -4.04 -34.03
C PRO A 430 24.99 -3.72 -33.89
N LEU A 431 24.66 -2.93 -32.87
CA LEU A 431 23.33 -2.36 -32.75
C LEU A 431 23.14 -1.30 -33.84
N PRO A 432 21.93 -1.16 -34.40
CA PRO A 432 21.66 -0.11 -35.37
C PRO A 432 21.93 1.27 -34.76
N GLU A 433 22.62 2.12 -35.51
CA GLU A 433 22.78 3.54 -35.18
C GLU A 433 21.50 4.29 -35.58
N GLY A 434 20.89 5.01 -34.63
CA GLY A 434 19.68 5.78 -34.89
C GLY A 434 18.95 6.21 -33.62
N PRO A 435 17.84 6.95 -33.77
CA PRO A 435 17.06 7.42 -32.64
C PRO A 435 16.40 6.23 -31.91
N THR A 436 16.71 6.10 -30.62
CA THR A 436 16.15 5.09 -29.71
C THR A 436 15.32 5.76 -28.63
N LEU A 437 14.37 5.05 -28.00
CA LEU A 437 13.76 5.51 -26.76
C LEU A 437 14.88 5.86 -25.76
N GLN A 438 14.79 7.01 -25.09
CA GLN A 438 15.81 7.49 -24.13
C GLN A 438 16.16 6.41 -23.10
N ALA A 439 15.12 5.75 -22.60
CA ALA A 439 15.22 4.60 -21.71
C ALA A 439 15.84 3.36 -22.32
N THR A 440 15.56 3.07 -23.59
CA THR A 440 16.22 1.97 -24.29
C THR A 440 17.71 2.28 -24.49
N ALA A 441 18.07 3.53 -24.78
CA ALA A 441 19.47 3.93 -24.88
C ALA A 441 20.21 3.74 -23.55
N SER A 442 19.62 4.20 -22.44
CA SER A 442 20.14 4.00 -21.08
C SER A 442 20.23 2.51 -20.74
N PHE A 443 19.19 1.74 -21.09
CA PHE A 443 19.16 0.29 -20.90
C PHE A 443 20.26 -0.43 -21.67
N VAL A 444 20.47 -0.10 -22.94
CA VAL A 444 21.52 -0.67 -23.79
C VAL A 444 22.90 -0.36 -23.21
N ASP A 445 23.13 0.87 -22.74
CA ASP A 445 24.38 1.25 -22.06
C ASP A 445 24.61 0.43 -20.79
N ARG A 446 23.58 0.33 -19.93
CA ARG A 446 23.64 -0.47 -18.70
C ARG A 446 23.83 -1.96 -18.98
N LEU A 447 23.17 -2.54 -19.98
CA LEU A 447 23.40 -3.94 -20.41
C LEU A 447 24.81 -4.17 -20.91
N ASN A 448 25.38 -3.25 -21.70
CA ASN A 448 26.76 -3.35 -22.15
C ASN A 448 27.75 -3.30 -20.98
N ARG A 449 27.45 -2.48 -19.97
CA ARG A 449 28.24 -2.36 -18.75
C ARG A 449 28.13 -3.60 -17.87
N PHE A 450 26.91 -4.03 -17.54
CA PHE A 450 26.65 -5.11 -16.57
C PHE A 450 26.70 -6.50 -17.18
N GLY A 451 26.32 -6.68 -18.44
CA GLY A 451 26.35 -7.98 -19.12
C GLY A 451 27.74 -8.61 -19.07
N ARG A 452 28.80 -7.82 -19.31
CA ARG A 452 30.19 -8.29 -19.19
C ARG A 452 30.56 -8.71 -17.77
N VAL A 453 30.08 -7.97 -16.76
CA VAL A 453 30.34 -8.28 -15.36
C VAL A 453 29.59 -9.55 -14.95
N VAL A 454 28.32 -9.67 -15.34
CA VAL A 454 27.52 -10.87 -15.13
C VAL A 454 28.19 -12.09 -15.76
N ASP A 455 28.61 -11.99 -17.03
CA ASP A 455 29.33 -13.07 -17.73
C ASP A 455 30.64 -13.43 -17.02
N GLN A 456 31.41 -12.44 -16.58
CA GLN A 456 32.65 -12.65 -15.81
C GLN A 456 32.39 -13.42 -14.51
N VAL A 457 31.40 -12.98 -13.72
CA VAL A 457 31.03 -13.61 -12.45
C VAL A 457 30.49 -15.03 -12.67
N ILE A 458 29.61 -15.22 -13.66
CA ILE A 458 29.01 -16.52 -13.99
C ILE A 458 30.04 -17.50 -14.54
N GLU A 459 30.88 -17.10 -15.50
CA GLU A 459 31.91 -17.99 -16.06
C GLU A 459 32.98 -18.35 -15.03
N ALA A 460 33.38 -17.41 -14.18
CA ALA A 460 34.22 -17.71 -13.02
C ALA A 460 33.54 -18.73 -12.10
N GLY A 461 32.26 -18.52 -11.77
CA GLY A 461 31.48 -19.40 -10.91
C GLY A 461 31.25 -20.81 -11.45
N ARG A 462 31.09 -20.96 -12.78
CA ARG A 462 30.96 -22.27 -13.44
C ARG A 462 32.23 -23.10 -13.33
N ARG A 463 33.40 -22.46 -13.37
CA ARG A 463 34.71 -23.11 -13.20
C ARG A 463 34.97 -23.39 -11.72
N ASN A 464 34.74 -22.38 -10.88
CA ASN A 464 34.92 -22.43 -9.44
C ASN A 464 34.02 -21.39 -8.78
N ARG A 465 33.03 -21.85 -8.00
CA ARG A 465 32.09 -20.96 -7.31
C ARG A 465 32.82 -19.93 -6.44
N LEU A 466 33.87 -20.29 -5.71
CA LEU A 466 34.63 -19.36 -4.86
C LEU A 466 35.23 -18.20 -5.67
N GLN A 467 35.66 -18.48 -6.89
CA GLN A 467 36.13 -17.44 -7.78
C GLN A 467 34.98 -16.53 -8.21
N GLY A 468 33.83 -17.10 -8.60
CA GLY A 468 32.63 -16.31 -8.91
C GLY A 468 32.18 -15.42 -7.74
N ALA A 469 32.25 -15.92 -6.50
CA ALA A 469 31.94 -15.11 -5.32
C ALA A 469 32.94 -13.96 -5.12
N ALA A 470 34.24 -14.21 -5.31
CA ALA A 470 35.26 -13.15 -5.22
C ALA A 470 35.07 -12.07 -6.31
N GLU A 471 34.72 -12.46 -7.53
CA GLU A 471 34.40 -11.52 -8.62
C GLU A 471 33.15 -10.69 -8.29
N LEU A 472 32.11 -11.33 -7.72
CA LEU A 472 30.90 -10.63 -7.27
C LEU A 472 31.21 -9.59 -6.18
N VAL A 473 31.99 -9.97 -5.16
CA VAL A 473 32.41 -9.05 -4.10
C VAL A 473 33.22 -7.90 -4.67
N GLY A 474 34.19 -8.18 -5.55
CA GLY A 474 35.01 -7.14 -6.18
C GLY A 474 34.18 -6.14 -6.99
N PHE A 475 33.12 -6.60 -7.65
CA PHE A 475 32.16 -5.72 -8.32
C PHE A 475 31.38 -4.85 -7.32
N LEU A 476 30.76 -5.45 -6.31
CA LEU A 476 29.91 -4.74 -5.34
C LEU A 476 30.71 -3.72 -4.50
N GLU A 477 31.93 -4.07 -4.09
CA GLU A 477 32.84 -3.15 -3.41
C GLU A 477 33.32 -2.04 -4.35
N GLY A 478 33.60 -2.37 -5.62
CA GLY A 478 34.03 -1.41 -6.64
C GLY A 478 33.00 -0.35 -6.97
N THR A 479 31.70 -0.68 -6.88
CA THR A 479 30.58 0.27 -7.03
C THR A 479 30.19 0.93 -5.71
N GLY A 480 30.65 0.42 -4.57
CA GLY A 480 30.21 0.86 -3.26
C GLY A 480 28.72 0.57 -2.99
N TYR A 481 28.16 -0.44 -3.66
CA TYR A 481 26.73 -0.79 -3.60
C TYR A 481 25.79 0.32 -4.10
N ALA A 482 26.28 1.19 -4.99
CA ALA A 482 25.51 2.30 -5.53
C ALA A 482 25.80 2.53 -7.03
N PRO A 483 24.86 3.14 -7.78
CA PRO A 483 23.47 3.44 -7.40
C PRO A 483 22.64 2.19 -7.11
N GLU A 484 21.61 2.29 -6.27
CA GLU A 484 20.77 1.14 -5.87
C GLU A 484 20.12 0.45 -7.08
N GLU A 485 19.56 1.22 -8.00
CA GLU A 485 18.91 0.71 -9.22
C GLU A 485 19.88 -0.09 -10.13
N ASP A 486 21.16 0.28 -10.11
CA ASP A 486 22.19 -0.43 -10.85
C ASP A 486 22.53 -1.78 -10.22
N ILE A 487 22.54 -1.85 -8.88
CA ILE A 487 22.74 -3.10 -8.13
C ILE A 487 21.54 -4.03 -8.29
N LYS A 488 20.32 -3.50 -8.22
CA LYS A 488 19.09 -4.25 -8.50
C LYS A 488 19.11 -4.85 -9.90
N LEU A 489 19.38 -4.03 -10.93
CA LEU A 489 19.50 -4.50 -12.31
C LEU A 489 20.58 -5.58 -12.45
N PHE A 490 21.75 -5.41 -11.82
CA PHE A 490 22.78 -6.43 -11.84
C PHE A 490 22.28 -7.76 -11.27
N PHE A 491 21.65 -7.76 -10.08
CA PHE A 491 21.16 -9.00 -9.46
C PHE A 491 20.05 -9.66 -10.27
N GLU A 492 19.20 -8.87 -10.93
CA GLU A 492 18.20 -9.34 -11.86
C GLU A 492 18.85 -10.11 -13.04
N LEU A 493 19.80 -9.47 -13.74
CA LEU A 493 20.54 -10.06 -14.87
C LEU A 493 21.36 -11.28 -14.43
N PHE A 494 22.00 -11.19 -13.27
CA PHE A 494 22.81 -12.26 -12.68
C PHE A 494 21.97 -13.50 -12.38
N GLY A 495 20.79 -13.30 -11.80
CA GLY A 495 19.84 -14.36 -11.48
C GLY A 495 19.33 -15.09 -12.73
N ASP A 496 19.02 -14.33 -13.78
CA ASP A 496 18.42 -14.86 -15.01
C ASP A 496 19.44 -15.44 -16.00
N SER A 497 20.70 -14.98 -15.97
CA SER A 497 21.78 -15.49 -16.82
C SER A 497 21.97 -17.00 -16.67
N HIS A 498 22.16 -17.45 -15.43
CA HIS A 498 22.30 -18.88 -15.13
C HIS A 498 21.96 -19.13 -13.65
N ARG A 499 20.65 -19.16 -13.35
CA ARG A 499 20.10 -19.28 -11.99
C ARG A 499 20.83 -20.26 -11.08
N GLY A 500 21.11 -21.48 -11.54
CA GLY A 500 21.81 -22.49 -10.73
C GLY A 500 23.24 -22.12 -10.33
N THR A 501 23.94 -21.35 -11.16
CA THR A 501 25.30 -20.85 -10.87
C THR A 501 25.20 -19.63 -9.96
N ALA A 502 24.28 -18.71 -10.26
CA ALA A 502 24.03 -17.51 -9.46
C ALA A 502 23.69 -17.86 -8.01
N THR A 503 22.70 -18.72 -7.78
CA THR A 503 22.35 -19.28 -6.47
C THR A 503 23.57 -19.98 -5.83
N GLY A 504 24.33 -20.74 -6.60
CA GLY A 504 25.55 -21.42 -6.12
C GLY A 504 26.64 -20.47 -5.63
N ILE A 505 26.80 -19.30 -6.25
CA ILE A 505 27.71 -18.22 -5.84
C ILE A 505 27.18 -17.55 -4.56
N LEU A 506 25.92 -17.15 -4.53
CA LEU A 506 25.32 -16.50 -3.35
C LEU A 506 25.39 -17.37 -2.09
N ARG A 507 25.24 -18.70 -2.23
CA ARG A 507 25.36 -19.65 -1.11
C ARG A 507 26.73 -19.64 -0.44
N ILE A 508 27.79 -19.24 -1.12
CA ILE A 508 29.15 -19.19 -0.56
C ILE A 508 29.67 -17.76 -0.35
N LEU A 509 28.89 -16.75 -0.74
CA LEU A 509 29.18 -15.34 -0.46
C LEU A 509 29.37 -15.16 1.05
N ASP A 510 30.34 -14.35 1.46
CA ASP A 510 30.55 -14.07 2.87
C ASP A 510 29.35 -13.29 3.46
N LYS A 511 29.20 -13.34 4.79
CA LYS A 511 28.04 -12.79 5.48
C LYS A 511 27.97 -11.26 5.37
N ASP A 512 29.11 -10.58 5.40
CA ASP A 512 29.15 -9.13 5.39
C ASP A 512 28.78 -8.57 4.02
N SER A 513 29.34 -9.16 2.95
CA SER A 513 28.95 -8.85 1.58
C SER A 513 27.47 -9.16 1.32
N PHE A 514 26.95 -10.26 1.87
CA PHE A 514 25.54 -10.63 1.74
C PHE A 514 24.61 -9.63 2.44
N ARG A 515 24.92 -9.24 3.68
CA ARG A 515 24.14 -8.25 4.45
C ARG A 515 24.01 -6.93 3.71
N ARG A 516 25.13 -6.39 3.23
CA ARG A 516 25.12 -5.16 2.43
C ARG A 516 24.37 -5.32 1.10
N SER A 517 24.35 -6.53 0.54
CA SER A 517 23.61 -6.79 -0.70
C SER A 517 22.11 -6.85 -0.48
N ILE A 518 21.64 -7.42 0.64
CA ILE A 518 20.20 -7.56 0.92
C ILE A 518 19.56 -6.24 1.32
N GLU A 519 20.32 -5.32 1.91
CA GLU A 519 19.88 -3.94 2.16
C GLU A 519 19.54 -3.18 0.86
N VAL A 520 20.23 -3.50 -0.25
CA VAL A 520 20.07 -2.78 -1.53
C VAL A 520 19.16 -3.52 -2.52
N ALA A 521 19.20 -4.86 -2.51
CA ALA A 521 18.44 -5.70 -3.45
C ALA A 521 17.65 -6.81 -2.74
N PRO A 522 16.78 -6.48 -1.76
CA PRO A 522 16.08 -7.46 -0.93
C PRO A 522 15.23 -8.45 -1.75
N PHE A 523 14.41 -7.94 -2.67
CA PHE A 523 13.57 -8.74 -3.55
C PHE A 523 14.37 -9.74 -4.38
N HIS A 524 15.50 -9.32 -4.96
CA HIS A 524 16.30 -10.15 -5.85
C HIS A 524 16.95 -11.31 -5.10
N LEU A 525 17.52 -11.06 -3.91
CA LEU A 525 18.14 -12.11 -3.10
C LEU A 525 17.10 -13.09 -2.54
N ARG A 526 15.94 -12.59 -2.07
CA ARG A 526 14.80 -13.43 -1.65
C ARG A 526 14.17 -14.21 -2.81
N SER A 527 14.36 -13.75 -4.05
CA SER A 527 13.92 -14.48 -5.24
C SER A 527 14.91 -15.55 -5.70
N LEU A 528 16.19 -15.49 -5.27
CA LEU A 528 17.25 -16.41 -5.72
C LEU A 528 17.63 -17.48 -4.70
N LEU A 529 17.51 -17.19 -3.41
CA LEU A 529 17.75 -18.12 -2.32
C LEU A 529 16.43 -18.63 -1.74
N THR A 530 16.47 -19.73 -1.00
CA THR A 530 15.39 -20.14 -0.10
C THR A 530 15.64 -19.61 1.30
N ALA A 531 14.65 -19.67 2.19
CA ALA A 531 14.81 -19.25 3.58
C ALA A 531 15.97 -19.99 4.29
N ASP A 532 16.08 -21.30 4.11
CA ASP A 532 17.15 -22.13 4.69
C ASP A 532 18.56 -21.75 4.18
N GLU A 533 18.64 -21.14 2.99
CA GLU A 533 19.90 -20.71 2.39
C GLU A 533 20.26 -19.27 2.77
N LEU A 534 19.25 -18.42 2.98
CA LEU A 534 19.40 -16.99 3.26
C LEU A 534 19.61 -16.71 4.75
N LEU A 535 18.80 -17.29 5.64
CA LEU A 535 18.84 -17.02 7.08
C LEU A 535 20.23 -17.24 7.71
N PRO A 536 21.00 -18.30 7.34
CA PRO A 536 22.37 -18.47 7.82
C PRO A 536 23.33 -17.36 7.43
N LYS A 537 23.06 -16.65 6.32
CA LYS A 537 23.86 -15.47 5.92
C LYS A 537 23.63 -14.28 6.83
N LEU A 538 22.46 -14.21 7.45
CA LEU A 538 22.10 -13.17 8.42
C LEU A 538 22.45 -13.55 9.86
N ASN A 539 23.06 -14.71 10.14
CA ASN A 539 23.21 -15.28 11.48
C ASN A 539 21.88 -15.63 12.18
N ILE A 540 20.79 -15.84 11.41
CA ILE A 540 19.54 -16.37 11.96
C ILE A 540 19.63 -17.90 11.96
N VAL A 541 20.36 -18.44 12.93
CA VAL A 541 20.56 -19.89 13.14
C VAL A 541 20.53 -20.22 14.63
N PRO A 542 20.21 -21.47 15.02
CA PRO A 542 20.12 -21.85 16.44
C PRO A 542 21.38 -21.57 17.26
N SER A 543 22.56 -21.68 16.65
CA SER A 543 23.86 -21.53 17.34
C SER A 543 24.42 -20.10 17.37
N ALA A 544 23.72 -19.10 16.85
CA ALA A 544 24.22 -17.73 16.79
C ALA A 544 24.24 -17.05 18.17
N GLY A 545 25.18 -16.12 18.40
CA GLY A 545 25.12 -15.25 19.57
C GLY A 545 23.86 -14.37 19.54
N LEU A 546 23.38 -13.89 20.70
CA LEU A 546 22.16 -13.06 20.76
C LEU A 546 22.28 -11.77 19.94
N ASP A 547 23.40 -11.04 20.06
CA ASP A 547 23.62 -9.81 19.30
C ASP A 547 23.63 -10.05 17.78
N GLU A 548 24.19 -11.18 17.36
CA GLU A 548 24.23 -11.57 15.95
C GLU A 548 22.85 -11.96 15.43
N LEU A 549 22.06 -12.66 16.24
CA LEU A 549 20.68 -13.03 15.92
C LEU A 549 19.80 -11.78 15.83
N ALA A 550 19.91 -10.87 16.80
CA ALA A 550 19.17 -9.59 16.83
C ALA A 550 19.46 -8.76 15.57
N LEU A 551 20.74 -8.58 15.23
CA LEU A 551 21.14 -7.86 14.01
C LEU A 551 20.59 -8.54 12.75
N GLY A 552 20.64 -9.87 12.69
CA GLY A 552 20.11 -10.64 11.56
C GLY A 552 18.61 -10.42 11.37
N ILE A 553 17.84 -10.48 12.46
CA ILE A 553 16.39 -10.25 12.47
C ILE A 553 16.08 -8.82 12.01
N ALA A 554 16.79 -7.82 12.55
CA ALA A 554 16.62 -6.43 12.17
C ALA A 554 16.79 -6.23 10.65
N ILE A 555 17.90 -6.72 10.08
CA ILE A 555 18.13 -6.65 8.62
C ILE A 555 17.02 -7.37 7.84
N LEU A 556 16.55 -8.53 8.30
CA LEU A 556 15.51 -9.29 7.60
C LEU A 556 14.16 -8.54 7.56
N VAL A 557 13.81 -7.83 8.63
CA VAL A 557 12.50 -7.17 8.79
C VAL A 557 12.50 -5.74 8.27
N GLU A 558 13.57 -4.99 8.53
CA GLU A 558 13.68 -3.57 8.15
C GLU A 558 13.95 -3.39 6.64
N GLU A 559 14.42 -4.43 5.96
CA GLU A 559 14.66 -4.45 4.51
C GLU A 559 13.67 -5.38 3.78
N PRO A 560 12.37 -5.06 3.74
CA PRO A 560 11.37 -5.89 3.08
C PRO A 560 11.59 -5.89 1.56
N SER A 561 11.11 -6.93 0.88
CA SER A 561 11.17 -7.01 -0.58
C SER A 561 10.26 -6.01 -1.30
N GLY A 562 9.36 -5.34 -0.57
CA GLY A 562 8.23 -4.60 -1.13
C GLY A 562 7.02 -5.48 -1.42
N ASN A 563 7.10 -6.79 -1.17
CA ASN A 563 6.02 -7.74 -1.40
C ASN A 563 5.95 -8.78 -0.26
N PHE A 564 4.95 -8.64 0.61
CA PHE A 564 4.75 -9.53 1.76
C PHE A 564 4.73 -11.02 1.38
N ILE A 565 4.18 -11.40 0.22
CA ILE A 565 4.13 -12.81 -0.22
C ILE A 565 5.53 -13.37 -0.49
N VAL A 566 6.48 -12.52 -0.89
CA VAL A 566 7.89 -12.90 -1.06
C VAL A 566 8.60 -12.97 0.29
N ASP A 567 8.25 -12.09 1.23
CA ASP A 567 8.90 -12.00 2.55
C ASP A 567 8.42 -13.06 3.55
N GLU A 568 7.14 -13.45 3.50
CA GLU A 568 6.49 -14.35 4.45
C GLU A 568 7.25 -15.68 4.71
N PRO A 569 7.74 -16.42 3.69
CA PRO A 569 8.47 -17.65 3.94
C PRO A 569 9.73 -17.46 4.80
N TYR A 570 10.37 -16.31 4.71
CA TYR A 570 11.56 -15.97 5.48
C TYR A 570 11.22 -15.61 6.92
N LEU A 571 10.13 -14.85 7.12
CA LEU A 571 9.61 -14.53 8.45
C LEU A 571 9.21 -15.81 9.19
N LEU A 572 8.48 -16.72 8.53
CA LEU A 572 8.07 -18.01 9.12
C LEU A 572 9.27 -18.89 9.50
N ALA A 573 10.32 -18.90 8.69
CA ALA A 573 11.53 -19.65 8.99
C ALA A 573 12.35 -18.99 10.12
N MET A 574 12.41 -17.66 10.18
CA MET A 574 13.01 -16.92 11.28
C MET A 574 12.29 -17.20 12.60
N TYR A 575 10.95 -17.20 12.62
CA TYR A 575 10.16 -17.56 13.79
C TYR A 575 10.46 -18.99 14.28
N ARG A 576 10.68 -19.96 13.39
CA ARG A 576 11.05 -21.33 13.80
C ARG A 576 12.39 -21.35 14.54
N VAL A 577 13.40 -20.66 14.02
CA VAL A 577 14.72 -20.57 14.68
C VAL A 577 14.60 -19.93 16.07
N VAL A 578 13.82 -18.86 16.19
CA VAL A 578 13.58 -18.19 17.47
C VAL A 578 12.78 -19.09 18.43
N ALA A 579 11.79 -19.83 17.93
CA ALA A 579 10.99 -20.77 18.72
C ALA A 579 11.84 -21.89 19.32
N ASP A 580 12.69 -22.54 18.50
CA ASP A 580 13.56 -23.62 18.97
C ASP A 580 14.44 -23.16 20.14
N ARG A 581 15.05 -21.98 20.03
CA ARG A 581 15.85 -21.39 21.10
C ARG A 581 15.03 -20.99 22.32
N THR A 582 13.84 -20.46 22.10
CA THR A 582 12.93 -20.02 23.16
C THR A 582 12.46 -21.20 24.01
N LEU A 583 12.19 -22.34 23.40
CA LEU A 583 11.80 -23.56 24.11
C LEU A 583 12.95 -24.13 24.97
N GLU A 584 14.21 -23.90 24.57
CA GLU A 584 15.39 -24.31 25.35
C GLU A 584 15.70 -23.33 26.49
N ASN A 585 15.69 -22.02 26.23
CA ASN A 585 16.06 -20.96 27.18
C ASN A 585 15.14 -19.73 27.04
N PRO A 586 13.91 -19.76 27.59
CA PRO A 586 12.91 -18.73 27.35
C PRO A 586 13.31 -17.35 27.91
N GLY A 587 13.91 -17.29 29.10
CA GLY A 587 14.37 -16.03 29.70
C GLY A 587 15.51 -15.34 28.95
N GLU A 588 16.38 -16.11 28.27
CA GLU A 588 17.45 -15.54 27.45
C GLU A 588 16.88 -14.84 26.19
N MET A 589 15.78 -15.37 25.65
CA MET A 589 15.16 -14.90 24.42
C MET A 589 14.25 -13.68 24.62
N ALA A 590 13.89 -13.32 25.85
CA ALA A 590 13.05 -12.16 26.15
C ALA A 590 13.58 -10.85 25.51
N GLY A 591 14.90 -10.66 25.51
CA GLY A 591 15.53 -9.50 24.86
C GLY A 591 15.37 -9.45 23.35
N ILE A 592 15.30 -10.61 22.67
CA ILE A 592 15.05 -10.71 21.22
C ILE A 592 13.57 -10.43 20.93
N LEU A 593 12.67 -11.03 21.72
CA LEU A 593 11.22 -10.88 21.55
C LEU A 593 10.74 -9.45 21.82
N GLY A 594 11.45 -8.69 22.65
CA GLY A 594 11.17 -7.28 22.94
C GLY A 594 11.84 -6.27 22.00
N GLN A 595 12.51 -6.69 20.92
CA GLN A 595 13.04 -5.75 19.92
C GLN A 595 11.92 -5.14 19.07
N GLU A 596 12.04 -3.87 18.71
CA GLU A 596 11.07 -3.18 17.84
C GLU A 596 10.90 -3.86 16.48
N SER A 597 11.99 -4.43 15.93
CA SER A 597 11.97 -5.15 14.65
C SER A 597 11.39 -6.56 14.73
N PHE A 598 11.08 -7.08 15.92
CA PHE A 598 10.50 -8.41 16.09
C PHE A 598 8.97 -8.35 16.15
N SER A 599 8.29 -8.92 15.15
CA SER A 599 6.82 -8.98 15.16
C SER A 599 6.32 -10.08 16.10
N MET A 600 5.91 -9.66 17.30
CA MET A 600 5.34 -10.57 18.30
C MET A 600 4.02 -11.20 17.83
N GLU A 601 3.18 -10.47 17.09
CA GLU A 601 1.94 -11.03 16.52
C GLU A 601 2.24 -12.20 15.58
N GLY A 602 3.17 -12.00 14.64
CA GLY A 602 3.58 -13.03 13.69
C GLY A 602 4.17 -14.25 14.40
N PHE A 603 4.94 -14.03 15.46
CA PHE A 603 5.51 -15.12 16.27
C PHE A 603 4.46 -15.93 17.02
N ILE A 604 3.46 -15.28 17.67
CA ILE A 604 2.36 -15.99 18.34
C ILE A 604 1.57 -16.83 17.32
N MET A 605 1.26 -16.26 16.16
CA MET A 605 0.51 -16.97 15.12
C MET A 605 1.29 -18.16 14.54
N ALA A 606 2.59 -17.99 14.31
CA ALA A 606 3.41 -19.02 13.69
C ALA A 606 3.88 -20.10 14.68
N GLN A 607 4.15 -19.72 15.93
CA GLN A 607 4.82 -20.54 16.95
C GLN A 607 4.18 -20.34 18.35
N PRO A 608 2.86 -20.60 18.52
CA PRO A 608 2.12 -20.25 19.74
C PRO A 608 2.70 -20.85 21.01
N ALA A 609 3.12 -22.13 20.97
CA ALA A 609 3.68 -22.81 22.14
C ALA A 609 4.99 -22.17 22.64
N ALA A 610 5.86 -21.73 21.73
CA ALA A 610 7.11 -21.07 22.09
C ALA A 610 6.85 -19.65 22.62
N ALA A 611 5.93 -18.90 22.00
CA ALA A 611 5.50 -17.59 22.48
C ALA A 611 4.94 -17.67 23.92
N VAL A 612 4.04 -18.60 24.19
CA VAL A 612 3.47 -18.82 25.53
C VAL A 612 4.55 -19.20 26.53
N THR A 613 5.49 -20.07 26.14
CA THR A 613 6.61 -20.48 27.01
C THR A 613 7.51 -19.30 27.37
N ALA A 614 7.82 -18.41 26.43
CA ALA A 614 8.56 -17.18 26.70
C ALA A 614 7.80 -16.26 27.66
N MET A 615 6.55 -15.93 27.33
CA MET A 615 5.74 -14.98 28.09
C MET A 615 5.48 -15.46 29.53
N ARG A 616 5.28 -16.77 29.72
CA ARG A 616 5.09 -17.35 31.05
C ARG A 616 6.39 -17.38 31.89
N SER A 617 7.56 -17.31 31.24
CA SER A 617 8.84 -17.39 31.96
C SER A 617 9.17 -16.12 32.75
N ASP A 618 8.68 -14.97 32.29
CA ASP A 618 8.86 -13.67 32.92
C ASP A 618 7.66 -12.77 32.60
N MET A 619 6.74 -12.66 33.57
CA MET A 619 5.51 -11.89 33.42
C MET A 619 5.77 -10.38 33.26
N GLU A 620 6.78 -9.83 33.94
CA GLU A 620 7.11 -8.39 33.83
C GLU A 620 7.64 -8.06 32.44
N ALA A 621 8.53 -8.92 31.91
CA ALA A 621 8.99 -8.82 30.54
C ALA A 621 7.84 -9.01 29.54
N ALA A 622 6.95 -9.97 29.77
CA ALA A 622 5.79 -10.22 28.89
C ALA A 622 4.88 -9.00 28.77
N LEU A 623 4.51 -8.39 29.90
CA LEU A 623 3.72 -7.16 29.93
C LEU A 623 4.44 -6.00 29.24
N THR A 624 5.77 -5.91 29.42
CA THR A 624 6.60 -4.91 28.72
C THR A 624 6.56 -5.11 27.20
N ILE A 625 6.71 -6.35 26.72
CA ILE A 625 6.67 -6.68 25.29
C ILE A 625 5.30 -6.33 24.70
N VAL A 626 4.20 -6.68 25.39
CA VAL A 626 2.84 -6.33 24.96
C VAL A 626 2.64 -4.81 24.95
N GLY A 627 3.02 -4.11 26.01
CA GLY A 627 2.85 -2.66 26.11
C GLY A 627 3.66 -1.84 25.10
N HIS A 628 4.81 -2.36 24.64
CA HIS A 628 5.66 -1.72 23.63
C HIS A 628 5.42 -2.21 22.20
N SER A 629 4.42 -3.07 21.97
CA SER A 629 4.10 -3.53 20.61
C SER A 629 3.70 -2.37 19.70
N ASP A 630 3.99 -2.51 18.40
CA ASP A 630 3.68 -1.48 17.40
C ASP A 630 2.17 -1.15 17.36
N ALA A 631 1.82 0.08 17.74
CA ALA A 631 0.42 0.52 17.87
C ALA A 631 -0.36 0.58 16.54
N VAL A 632 0.30 0.46 15.39
CA VAL A 632 -0.33 0.51 14.06
C VAL A 632 -0.47 -0.89 13.47
N ILE A 633 0.61 -1.67 13.51
CA ILE A 633 0.63 -3.01 12.90
C ILE A 633 0.00 -4.03 13.85
N SER A 634 0.44 -4.04 15.10
CA SER A 634 0.06 -5.04 16.08
C SER A 634 -0.21 -4.40 17.45
N PRO A 635 -1.32 -3.64 17.60
CA PRO A 635 -1.64 -2.95 18.85
C PRO A 635 -1.61 -3.89 20.07
N PRO A 636 -1.34 -3.39 21.28
CA PRO A 636 -1.23 -4.24 22.48
C PRO A 636 -2.45 -5.16 22.70
N ALA A 637 -3.68 -4.65 22.54
CA ALA A 637 -4.90 -5.44 22.67
C ALA A 637 -5.01 -6.56 21.60
N ARG A 638 -4.39 -6.36 20.42
CA ARG A 638 -4.29 -7.38 19.38
C ARG A 638 -3.30 -8.47 19.75
N ILE A 639 -2.19 -8.13 20.40
CA ILE A 639 -1.25 -9.14 20.93
C ILE A 639 -1.96 -9.99 21.99
N MET A 640 -2.67 -9.34 22.93
CA MET A 640 -3.51 -10.03 23.91
C MET A 640 -4.54 -10.94 23.24
N TYR A 641 -5.22 -10.46 22.21
CA TYR A 641 -6.14 -11.27 21.41
C TYR A 641 -5.49 -12.53 20.80
N ARG A 642 -4.27 -12.42 20.27
CA ARG A 642 -3.53 -13.60 19.80
C ARG A 642 -3.17 -14.55 20.95
N LEU A 643 -2.84 -14.02 22.12
CA LEU A 643 -2.55 -14.83 23.31
C LEU A 643 -3.79 -15.55 23.84
N ILE A 644 -4.97 -14.93 23.82
CA ILE A 644 -6.24 -15.59 24.19
C ILE A 644 -6.42 -16.89 23.39
N HIS A 645 -6.20 -16.85 22.07
CA HIS A 645 -6.33 -18.05 21.24
C HIS A 645 -5.18 -19.06 21.41
N ALA A 646 -4.01 -18.60 21.83
CA ALA A 646 -2.84 -19.47 22.04
C ALA A 646 -2.89 -20.19 23.39
N ASP A 647 -3.18 -19.47 24.48
CA ASP A 647 -3.26 -19.96 25.86
C ASP A 647 -4.13 -18.99 26.72
N PRO A 648 -5.43 -19.30 26.90
CA PRO A 648 -6.36 -18.44 27.65
C PRO A 648 -5.97 -18.21 29.11
N ASP A 649 -5.30 -19.18 29.75
CA ASP A 649 -4.90 -19.08 31.16
C ASP A 649 -3.80 -18.01 31.32
N LEU A 650 -2.76 -18.05 30.46
CA LEU A 650 -1.74 -17.01 30.43
C LEU A 650 -2.35 -15.63 30.10
N ALA A 651 -3.29 -15.58 29.15
CA ALA A 651 -3.97 -14.32 28.82
C ALA A 651 -4.76 -13.77 30.02
N SER A 652 -5.43 -14.63 30.80
CA SER A 652 -6.10 -14.27 32.06
C SER A 652 -5.12 -13.69 33.07
N ASP A 653 -4.02 -14.42 33.36
CA ASP A 653 -2.97 -13.99 34.29
C ASP A 653 -2.42 -12.60 33.90
N MET A 654 -2.17 -12.39 32.61
CA MET A 654 -1.67 -11.13 32.07
C MET A 654 -2.70 -10.00 32.20
N MET A 655 -3.98 -10.25 31.89
CA MET A 655 -5.05 -9.26 32.04
C MET A 655 -5.25 -8.84 33.51
N VAL A 656 -5.19 -9.79 34.43
CA VAL A 656 -5.22 -9.51 35.87
C VAL A 656 -4.04 -8.64 36.27
N ALA A 657 -2.83 -9.00 35.85
CA ALA A 657 -1.62 -8.24 36.16
C ALA A 657 -1.66 -6.81 35.58
N LEU A 658 -2.21 -6.61 34.38
CA LEU A 658 -2.44 -5.28 33.79
C LEU A 658 -3.36 -4.44 34.69
N ASP A 659 -4.49 -5.01 35.15
CA ASP A 659 -5.42 -4.30 36.02
C ASP A 659 -4.78 -3.93 37.37
N GLU A 660 -4.02 -4.85 37.97
CA GLU A 660 -3.29 -4.63 39.22
C GLU A 660 -2.19 -3.56 39.10
N GLN A 661 -1.56 -3.44 37.93
CA GLN A 661 -0.58 -2.38 37.63
C GLN A 661 -1.22 -1.04 37.26
N GLY A 662 -2.56 -0.98 37.18
CA GLY A 662 -3.31 0.22 36.86
C GLY A 662 -3.50 0.47 35.36
N ASP A 663 -3.15 -0.50 34.50
CA ASP A 663 -3.45 -0.48 33.07
C ASP A 663 -4.79 -1.15 32.75
N THR A 664 -5.82 -0.73 33.49
CA THR A 664 -7.21 -1.16 33.29
C THR A 664 -7.67 -0.89 31.86
N GLY A 665 -7.18 0.18 31.22
CA GLY A 665 -7.56 0.55 29.86
C GLY A 665 -7.24 -0.55 28.85
N LEU A 666 -5.99 -1.02 28.83
CA LEU A 666 -5.56 -2.10 27.94
C LEU A 666 -6.26 -3.43 28.25
N MET A 667 -6.45 -3.75 29.54
CA MET A 667 -7.18 -4.96 29.92
C MET A 667 -8.62 -4.94 29.39
N VAL A 668 -9.34 -3.83 29.55
CA VAL A 668 -10.72 -3.70 29.06
C VAL A 668 -10.78 -3.71 27.53
N GLU A 669 -9.82 -3.07 26.85
CA GLU A 669 -9.72 -3.13 25.38
C GLU A 669 -9.47 -4.56 24.88
N SER A 670 -8.64 -5.32 25.60
CA SER A 670 -8.35 -6.71 25.28
C SER A 670 -9.58 -7.61 25.41
N LEU A 671 -10.46 -7.35 26.39
CA LEU A 671 -11.77 -8.01 26.49
C LEU A 671 -12.70 -7.66 25.33
N ALA A 672 -12.66 -6.42 24.84
CA ALA A 672 -13.45 -5.99 23.69
C ALA A 672 -12.94 -6.57 22.35
N TYR A 673 -11.70 -7.05 22.29
CA TYR A 673 -11.03 -7.37 21.03
C TYR A 673 -11.56 -8.61 20.31
N PHE A 674 -12.14 -9.57 21.04
CA PHE A 674 -12.79 -10.76 20.44
C PHE A 674 -14.26 -10.53 20.10
N ALA A 675 -14.76 -9.28 20.10
CA ALA A 675 -16.20 -9.00 19.99
C ALA A 675 -16.92 -9.59 18.78
N TYR A 676 -16.21 -9.87 17.68
CA TYR A 676 -16.78 -10.38 16.43
C TYR A 676 -16.47 -11.86 16.16
N ASP A 677 -15.93 -12.61 17.13
CA ASP A 677 -15.44 -13.96 16.87
C ASP A 677 -16.54 -14.99 16.60
N ASP A 678 -17.77 -14.80 17.10
CA ASP A 678 -18.92 -15.63 16.68
C ASP A 678 -19.24 -15.47 15.20
N GLU A 679 -19.12 -14.27 14.64
CA GLU A 679 -19.34 -14.04 13.21
C GLU A 679 -18.14 -14.49 12.38
N ARG A 680 -16.94 -14.12 12.82
CA ARG A 680 -15.69 -14.35 12.06
C ARG A 680 -15.28 -15.82 12.04
N SER A 681 -15.53 -16.59 13.09
CA SER A 681 -15.27 -18.03 13.12
C SER A 681 -16.04 -18.81 12.05
N LYS A 682 -17.18 -18.29 11.59
CA LYS A 682 -17.96 -18.88 10.49
C LYS A 682 -17.28 -18.67 9.12
N LEU A 683 -16.46 -17.62 8.99
CA LEU A 683 -15.83 -17.20 7.74
C LEU A 683 -14.35 -17.60 7.64
N LEU A 684 -13.67 -17.74 8.77
CA LEU A 684 -12.23 -17.94 8.86
C LEU A 684 -11.89 -19.33 9.40
N SER A 685 -11.19 -20.12 8.59
CA SER A 685 -10.70 -21.44 8.99
C SER A 685 -9.82 -21.40 10.24
N GLY A 686 -8.99 -20.36 10.38
CA GLY A 686 -8.07 -20.18 11.50
C GLY A 686 -8.74 -19.79 12.83
N LEU A 687 -10.05 -19.55 12.86
CA LEU A 687 -10.81 -19.17 14.06
C LEU A 687 -11.84 -20.25 14.46
N ALA A 688 -11.69 -21.48 13.96
CA ALA A 688 -12.64 -22.56 14.26
C ALA A 688 -12.81 -22.83 15.76
N ASP A 689 -11.73 -22.69 16.54
CA ASP A 689 -11.72 -22.91 17.99
C ASP A 689 -11.84 -21.61 18.81
N ALA A 690 -12.03 -20.45 18.15
CA ALA A 690 -11.97 -19.13 18.79
C ALA A 690 -12.91 -19.01 20.00
N LEU A 691 -14.20 -19.33 19.80
CA LEU A 691 -15.22 -19.27 20.84
C LEU A 691 -14.92 -20.17 22.05
N GLY A 692 -14.25 -21.31 21.82
CA GLY A 692 -13.82 -22.20 22.90
C GLY A 692 -12.71 -21.58 23.75
N GLN A 693 -11.80 -20.84 23.12
CA GLN A 693 -10.73 -20.13 23.82
C GLN A 693 -11.27 -18.90 24.56
N ASP A 694 -12.19 -18.15 23.95
CA ASP A 694 -12.87 -17.03 24.59
C ASP A 694 -13.64 -17.49 25.84
N GLY A 695 -14.32 -18.64 25.76
CA GLY A 695 -15.03 -19.23 26.90
C GLY A 695 -14.09 -19.57 28.06
N LYS A 696 -12.96 -20.20 27.77
CA LYS A 696 -11.93 -20.53 28.77
C LYS A 696 -11.33 -19.29 29.42
N LEU A 697 -11.07 -18.23 28.66
CA LEU A 697 -10.62 -16.95 29.20
C LEU A 697 -11.62 -16.41 30.23
N LEU A 698 -12.90 -16.35 29.87
CA LEU A 698 -13.96 -15.85 30.77
C LEU A 698 -14.06 -16.71 32.04
N GLN A 699 -13.93 -18.03 31.89
CA GLN A 699 -13.92 -18.97 33.00
C GLN A 699 -12.72 -18.74 33.93
N ALA A 700 -11.52 -18.52 33.39
CA ALA A 700 -10.30 -18.24 34.15
C ALA A 700 -10.43 -16.92 34.93
N LEU A 701 -10.86 -15.85 34.26
CA LEU A 701 -11.10 -14.53 34.88
C LEU A 701 -12.14 -14.60 36.01
N LEU A 702 -13.24 -15.35 35.81
CA LEU A 702 -14.25 -15.57 36.85
C LEU A 702 -13.66 -16.28 38.07
N LYS A 703 -12.81 -17.29 37.86
CA LYS A 703 -12.17 -18.05 38.95
C LYS A 703 -11.15 -17.23 39.73
N GLU A 704 -10.37 -16.41 39.04
CA GLU A 704 -9.30 -15.62 39.63
C GLU A 704 -9.80 -14.38 40.36
N GLN A 705 -10.72 -13.63 39.75
CA GLN A 705 -11.14 -12.31 40.26
C GLN A 705 -12.59 -12.27 40.78
N GLY A 706 -13.40 -13.27 40.44
CA GLY A 706 -14.80 -13.36 40.87
C GLY A 706 -15.78 -12.54 40.00
N ALA A 707 -17.07 -12.82 40.22
CA ALA A 707 -18.17 -12.31 39.40
C ALA A 707 -18.31 -10.77 39.43
N GLU A 708 -18.06 -10.13 40.58
CA GLU A 708 -18.20 -8.67 40.73
C GLU A 708 -17.18 -7.93 39.86
N TRP A 709 -15.92 -8.33 39.94
CA TRP A 709 -14.85 -7.77 39.13
C TRP A 709 -15.13 -7.97 37.64
N LEU A 710 -15.46 -9.19 37.22
CA LEU A 710 -15.71 -9.48 35.80
C LEU A 710 -16.94 -8.73 35.28
N THR A 711 -17.99 -8.57 36.09
CA THR A 711 -19.17 -7.76 35.73
C THR A 711 -18.79 -6.30 35.45
N GLN A 712 -17.92 -5.72 36.30
CA GLN A 712 -17.45 -4.36 36.11
C GLN A 712 -16.65 -4.23 34.81
N ARG A 713 -15.66 -5.09 34.59
CA ARG A 713 -14.77 -5.00 33.42
C ARG A 713 -15.49 -5.26 32.09
N LEU A 714 -16.41 -6.22 32.06
CA LEU A 714 -17.27 -6.42 30.90
C LEU A 714 -18.18 -5.21 30.64
N GLY A 715 -18.70 -4.56 31.69
CA GLY A 715 -19.52 -3.35 31.55
C GLY A 715 -18.73 -2.16 30.97
N GLU A 716 -17.47 -2.03 31.35
CA GLU A 716 -16.52 -1.07 30.77
C GLU A 716 -16.24 -1.42 29.29
N ALA A 717 -16.02 -2.71 28.97
CA ALA A 717 -15.80 -3.18 27.59
C ALA A 717 -17.02 -2.93 26.69
N PHE A 718 -18.24 -3.15 27.18
CA PHE A 718 -19.48 -2.78 26.48
C PHE A 718 -19.60 -1.28 26.19
N SER A 719 -18.83 -0.44 26.86
CA SER A 719 -18.88 1.02 26.75
C SER A 719 -17.70 1.61 25.95
N LEU A 720 -16.68 0.81 25.63
CA LEU A 720 -15.40 1.25 25.08
C LEU A 720 -15.51 1.87 23.68
N HIS A 721 -16.42 1.35 22.84
CA HIS A 721 -16.62 1.80 21.46
C HIS A 721 -17.95 2.55 21.24
N GLY A 722 -18.48 3.24 22.26
CA GLY A 722 -19.68 4.07 22.12
C GLY A 722 -19.47 5.34 21.28
N GLY A 723 -20.53 5.88 20.68
CA GLY A 723 -20.57 7.15 19.94
C GLY A 723 -19.85 7.15 18.59
N ASP A 724 -18.60 6.68 18.57
CA ASP A 724 -17.66 6.75 17.44
C ASP A 724 -17.19 5.36 16.93
N GLY A 725 -17.59 4.26 17.60
CA GLY A 725 -17.32 2.88 17.17
C GLY A 725 -18.44 2.25 16.33
N PRO A 726 -18.29 0.99 15.89
CA PRO A 726 -19.33 0.30 15.11
C PRO A 726 -20.66 0.26 15.85
N GLU A 727 -21.75 0.69 15.20
CA GLU A 727 -23.09 0.74 15.82
C GLU A 727 -23.57 -0.64 16.33
N ASP A 728 -23.08 -1.72 15.71
CA ASP A 728 -23.44 -3.08 16.06
C ASP A 728 -22.54 -3.70 17.14
N PHE A 729 -21.43 -3.05 17.54
CA PHE A 729 -20.42 -3.59 18.44
C PHE A 729 -21.02 -4.25 19.69
N ARG A 730 -21.92 -3.54 20.40
CA ARG A 730 -22.54 -4.06 21.63
C ARG A 730 -23.33 -5.35 21.38
N SER A 731 -24.06 -5.41 20.27
CA SER A 731 -24.86 -6.59 19.93
C SER A 731 -23.99 -7.77 19.54
N ARG A 732 -22.90 -7.53 18.78
CA ARG A 732 -21.94 -8.53 18.36
C ARG A 732 -21.14 -9.06 19.53
N TYR A 733 -20.64 -8.17 20.39
CA TYR A 733 -19.92 -8.55 21.59
C TYR A 733 -20.79 -9.40 22.52
N ARG A 734 -22.06 -9.01 22.73
CA ARG A 734 -23.00 -9.83 23.52
C ARG A 734 -23.18 -11.22 22.91
N SER A 735 -23.39 -11.31 21.59
CA SER A 735 -23.53 -12.58 20.85
C SER A 735 -22.31 -13.46 21.04
N THR A 736 -21.11 -12.90 20.90
CA THR A 736 -19.86 -13.63 21.07
C THR A 736 -19.67 -14.13 22.49
N LEU A 737 -19.95 -13.30 23.51
CA LEU A 737 -19.88 -13.73 24.91
C LEU A 737 -20.86 -14.89 25.20
N ASP A 738 -22.10 -14.82 24.71
CA ASP A 738 -23.07 -15.91 24.86
C ASP A 738 -22.63 -17.20 24.17
N ALA A 739 -22.10 -17.09 22.94
CA ALA A 739 -21.60 -18.21 22.17
C ALA A 739 -20.37 -18.84 22.84
N ALA A 740 -19.45 -18.03 23.35
CA ALA A 740 -18.26 -18.46 24.08
C ALA A 740 -18.62 -19.22 25.36
N VAL A 741 -19.54 -18.69 26.18
CA VAL A 741 -20.01 -19.36 27.40
C VAL A 741 -20.68 -20.70 27.07
N ALA A 742 -21.41 -20.78 25.96
CA ALA A 742 -22.05 -22.04 25.54
C ALA A 742 -21.06 -23.16 25.19
N THR A 743 -19.77 -22.85 25.00
CA THR A 743 -18.72 -23.86 24.75
C THR A 743 -18.18 -24.53 26.02
N LEU A 744 -18.44 -23.96 27.20
CA LEU A 744 -17.93 -24.48 28.48
C LEU A 744 -18.61 -25.81 28.86
N GLU A 745 -17.91 -26.67 29.59
CA GLU A 745 -18.47 -27.97 30.01
C GLU A 745 -19.27 -27.89 31.33
N ASP A 746 -18.93 -26.96 32.22
CA ASP A 746 -19.55 -26.84 33.56
C ASP A 746 -20.81 -25.98 33.52
N ALA A 747 -21.95 -26.58 33.88
CA ALA A 747 -23.25 -25.93 33.84
C ALA A 747 -23.43 -24.83 34.91
N ASP A 748 -22.78 -24.96 36.06
CA ASP A 748 -22.88 -23.96 37.13
C ASP A 748 -22.07 -22.72 36.75
N GLU A 749 -20.87 -22.90 36.20
CA GLU A 749 -20.05 -21.80 35.68
C GLU A 749 -20.69 -21.12 34.47
N GLN A 750 -21.33 -21.87 33.57
CA GLN A 750 -22.12 -21.31 32.48
C GLN A 750 -23.24 -20.39 32.99
N GLU A 751 -23.98 -20.84 34.00
CA GLU A 751 -25.09 -20.08 34.58
C GLU A 751 -24.58 -18.82 35.28
N GLU A 752 -23.46 -18.91 36.01
CA GLU A 752 -22.83 -17.75 36.66
C GLU A 752 -22.35 -16.73 35.63
N LEU A 753 -21.62 -17.15 34.59
CA LEU A 753 -21.14 -16.27 33.52
C LEU A 753 -22.29 -15.62 32.75
N ARG A 754 -23.39 -16.33 32.47
CA ARG A 754 -24.58 -15.73 31.84
C ARG A 754 -25.16 -14.58 32.68
N ARG A 755 -25.23 -14.74 34.01
CA ARG A 755 -25.70 -13.67 34.92
C ARG A 755 -24.74 -12.49 34.96
N VAL A 756 -23.43 -12.75 34.99
CA VAL A 756 -22.38 -11.72 34.91
C VAL A 756 -22.56 -10.90 33.63
N ILE A 757 -22.70 -11.54 32.48
CA ILE A 757 -22.81 -10.83 31.21
C ILE A 757 -24.15 -10.08 31.09
N GLU A 758 -25.26 -10.68 31.54
CA GLU A 758 -26.57 -9.99 31.55
C GLU A 758 -26.50 -8.70 32.38
N THR A 759 -25.86 -8.76 33.55
CA THR A 759 -25.68 -7.60 34.43
C THR A 759 -24.75 -6.56 33.79
N ALA A 760 -23.62 -6.98 33.23
CA ALA A 760 -22.66 -6.12 32.57
C ALA A 760 -23.27 -5.37 31.37
N ALA A 761 -24.06 -6.06 30.54
CA ALA A 761 -24.73 -5.47 29.39
C ALA A 761 -25.85 -4.48 29.79
N GLY A 762 -26.50 -4.73 30.93
CA GLY A 762 -27.56 -3.87 31.49
C GLY A 762 -27.04 -2.59 32.16
N ASN A 763 -25.78 -2.59 32.61
CA ASN A 763 -25.12 -1.41 33.17
C ASN A 763 -24.88 -0.37 32.06
N LYS A 764 -25.84 0.55 31.89
CA LYS A 764 -25.54 1.85 31.27
C LYS A 764 -24.54 2.54 32.21
N SER A 765 -23.27 2.61 31.82
CA SER A 765 -22.26 3.36 32.56
C SER A 765 -22.84 4.73 32.94
N GLY A 766 -23.05 4.96 34.24
CA GLY A 766 -23.39 6.28 34.73
C GLY A 766 -22.21 7.20 34.48
N ARG A 767 -22.27 7.98 33.41
CA ARG A 767 -21.52 9.23 33.33
C ARG A 767 -22.26 10.30 34.10
#